data_AF-A0A838QH70-F1
#
_entry.id   AF-A0A838QH70-F1
#
_cell.length_a   1.000
_cell.length_b   1.000
_cell.length_c   1.000
_cell.angle_alpha   90.00
_cell.angle_beta   90.00
_cell.angle_gamma   90.00
#
_symmetry.space_group_name_H-M   'P 1'
#
loop_
_entity.id
_entity.type
_entity.pdbx_description
1 polymer ?
#
loop_
_entity_poly.entity_id
_entity_poly.type
_entity_poly.pdbx_seq_one_letter_code
_entity_poly.pdbx_strand_id
1 'polypeptide(L)'
;MSSDDLLESGIPIPPPGSRDRAFATVVVCSSIVAIGIAAVYWLSRTGFANPPGPILRTTGFSLFLISAPHIARRVIARRNDEISWASSYSFLWLAALLLTAIAGRIGGPGSRILSVLLATVGAAAFVAILVGWLKGSSIRRSIALIAGSGVFAVWTSGVVWGRIYKNPLFFENLAANGMVHHDSLHLAAFANMLRTYGVAGTGLDGLPYIPYHWGTAWLFAQWSNLLGVGILDFYQLAFPVLMIPFFFGGILAAATEIGARERLVDFGSGAWPWLILLAASVGVIPLAAMDAMGVWTSNVVISESYTVAVPAALLMLATTFVFWRRRGNRVSDAIFALVVLPLGIVALGYLKISLMVLAFVLALYVGVRLELYRQRLYVIAGVLLVALVFLTYTRVSLPAHNEGLSPLDFLGDFVPRVWWPFFFIVHLFWSWVYVLLRVWQSGARTLGELLIVIRERRLIDAEAVAVVAIAGVAPGLIIHIDGGSAFYFSDVQRWLSVTLLIAWAGTWAGRRHAVSSTPAVRFLVALVAIPMLISMALNASRWPLQMIRENAATRRGLYAASGAPSVHPGIRALPGITSAAVLQPALRGAWRFAALDQLQALNKLPLRERRRTALFIPQSEVMYWGILARPGACTFAPFVAPAIAGMAMIDGMPAVGCELSRYYGIGSYAPRTRGQTAEDEVPPVLCAKAGRYGLNRVLVLRFVDAGLMTRQAIEC
;
A
#
# COMPACT_ATOMS: atom_id res chain seq x y z
N MET A 1 33.01 14.17 11.02
CA MET A 1 33.86 13.07 10.54
C MET A 1 34.24 13.35 9.10
N SER A 2 35.50 13.70 8.87
CA SER A 2 36.12 13.76 7.55
C SER A 2 36.34 12.32 7.02
N SER A 3 36.79 12.19 5.77
CA SER A 3 37.22 10.91 5.20
C SER A 3 38.37 10.26 5.98
N ASP A 4 39.16 11.06 6.69
CA ASP A 4 40.40 10.62 7.34
C ASP A 4 40.13 9.80 8.60
N ASP A 5 39.07 10.15 9.37
CA ASP A 5 38.64 9.38 10.56
C ASP A 5 38.25 7.92 10.23
N LEU A 6 37.91 7.62 8.97
CA LEU A 6 37.51 6.27 8.55
C LEU A 6 38.70 5.41 8.15
N LEU A 7 39.79 6.01 7.67
CA LEU A 7 41.00 5.25 7.32
C LEU A 7 41.67 4.64 8.56
N GLU A 8 41.56 5.29 9.72
CA GLU A 8 42.07 4.75 10.98
C GLU A 8 41.23 3.61 11.56
N SER A 9 39.96 3.48 11.14
CA SER A 9 39.03 2.52 11.74
C SER A 9 39.25 1.04 11.34
N GLY A 10 40.18 0.76 10.41
CA GLY A 10 40.51 -0.60 9.96
C GLY A 10 39.35 -1.33 9.25
N ILE A 11 38.30 -0.62 8.85
CA ILE A 11 37.13 -1.22 8.20
C ILE A 11 37.48 -1.53 6.72
N PRO A 12 37.37 -2.79 6.27
CA PRO A 12 37.70 -3.14 4.89
C PRO A 12 36.76 -2.46 3.91
N ILE A 13 37.33 -1.80 2.89
CA ILE A 13 36.59 -1.20 1.78
C ILE A 13 35.84 -2.34 1.07
N PRO A 14 34.51 -2.24 0.89
CA PRO A 14 33.77 -3.29 0.24
C PRO A 14 34.23 -3.44 -1.22
N PRO A 15 34.28 -4.68 -1.76
CA PRO A 15 34.79 -4.92 -3.10
C PRO A 15 33.95 -4.15 -4.15
N PRO A 16 34.57 -3.69 -5.24
CA PRO A 16 33.87 -3.05 -6.36
C PRO A 16 32.65 -3.88 -6.80
N GLY A 17 31.51 -3.23 -7.02
CA GLY A 17 30.28 -3.87 -7.50
C GLY A 17 29.43 -4.59 -6.43
N SER A 18 29.86 -4.66 -5.17
CA SER A 18 29.06 -5.22 -4.07
C SER A 18 27.71 -4.50 -3.87
N ARG A 19 27.68 -3.17 -4.04
CA ARG A 19 26.45 -2.37 -3.98
C ARG A 19 25.47 -2.74 -5.10
N ASP A 20 25.98 -2.91 -6.31
CA ASP A 20 25.15 -3.32 -7.46
C ASP A 20 24.61 -4.74 -7.28
N ARG A 21 25.37 -5.63 -6.62
CA ARG A 21 24.89 -6.97 -6.26
C ARG A 21 23.78 -6.92 -5.21
N ALA A 22 23.86 -6.03 -4.23
CA ALA A 22 22.80 -5.83 -3.25
C ALA A 22 21.49 -5.38 -3.93
N PHE A 23 21.54 -4.36 -4.80
CA PHE A 23 20.36 -3.93 -5.57
C PHE A 23 19.84 -5.01 -6.50
N ALA A 24 20.71 -5.76 -7.18
CA ALA A 24 20.29 -6.90 -7.99
C ALA A 24 19.55 -7.97 -7.15
N THR A 25 19.98 -8.20 -5.90
CA THR A 25 19.28 -9.10 -4.96
C THR A 25 17.89 -8.57 -4.60
N VAL A 26 17.77 -7.27 -4.33
CA VAL A 26 16.47 -6.62 -4.09
C VAL A 26 15.55 -6.81 -5.31
N VAL A 27 16.06 -6.54 -6.52
CA VAL A 27 15.30 -6.72 -7.77
C VAL A 27 14.83 -8.16 -7.92
N VAL A 28 15.71 -9.14 -7.74
CA VAL A 28 15.38 -10.56 -7.90
C VAL A 28 14.32 -10.99 -6.90
N CYS A 29 14.53 -10.75 -5.60
CA CYS A 29 13.59 -11.18 -4.57
C CYS A 29 12.22 -10.50 -4.73
N SER A 30 12.16 -9.18 -4.95
CA SER A 30 10.90 -8.47 -5.20
C SER A 30 10.20 -8.97 -6.47
N SER A 31 10.93 -9.28 -7.53
CA SER A 31 10.37 -9.83 -8.77
C SER A 31 9.76 -11.21 -8.56
N ILE A 32 10.43 -12.09 -7.79
CA ILE A 32 9.88 -13.40 -7.44
C ILE A 32 8.62 -13.27 -6.58
N VAL A 33 8.57 -12.29 -5.66
CA VAL A 33 7.34 -12.00 -4.90
C VAL A 33 6.21 -11.55 -5.83
N ALA A 34 6.48 -10.65 -6.80
CA ALA A 34 5.49 -10.20 -7.77
C ALA A 34 4.93 -11.37 -8.61
N ILE A 35 5.81 -12.24 -9.12
CA ILE A 35 5.44 -13.43 -9.90
C ILE A 35 4.64 -14.41 -9.04
N GLY A 36 5.07 -14.64 -7.80
CA GLY A 36 4.40 -15.54 -6.86
C GLY A 36 2.99 -15.08 -6.51
N ILE A 37 2.79 -13.79 -6.22
CA ILE A 37 1.46 -13.22 -5.95
C ILE A 37 0.56 -13.38 -7.18
N ALA A 38 1.07 -13.07 -8.38
CA ALA A 38 0.31 -13.23 -9.62
C ALA A 38 -0.09 -14.71 -9.89
N ALA A 39 0.80 -15.65 -9.59
CA ALA A 39 0.51 -17.08 -9.69
C ALA A 39 -0.57 -17.52 -8.69
N VAL A 40 -0.49 -17.08 -7.43
CA VAL A 40 -1.53 -17.37 -6.42
C VAL A 40 -2.88 -16.77 -6.83
N TYR A 41 -2.92 -15.55 -7.37
CA TYR A 41 -4.14 -14.97 -7.92
C TYR A 41 -4.73 -15.87 -9.02
N TRP A 42 -3.88 -16.26 -9.99
CA TRP A 42 -4.31 -17.08 -11.13
C TRP A 42 -4.89 -18.42 -10.66
N LEU A 43 -4.19 -19.12 -9.75
CA LEU A 43 -4.64 -20.38 -9.18
C LEU A 43 -5.94 -20.22 -8.38
N SER A 44 -6.07 -19.13 -7.61
CA SER A 44 -7.26 -18.84 -6.79
C SER A 44 -8.52 -18.57 -7.62
N ARG A 45 -8.37 -18.27 -8.93
CA ARG A 45 -9.47 -18.09 -9.88
C ARG A 45 -9.76 -19.32 -10.74
N THR A 46 -9.12 -20.46 -10.48
CA THR A 46 -9.46 -21.74 -11.17
C THR A 46 -10.95 -22.03 -11.02
N GLY A 47 -11.61 -22.33 -12.15
CA GLY A 47 -13.07 -22.53 -12.24
C GLY A 47 -13.86 -21.28 -12.62
N PHE A 48 -13.23 -20.10 -12.62
CA PHE A 48 -13.84 -18.82 -12.98
C PHE A 48 -13.20 -18.19 -14.23
N ALA A 49 -13.77 -17.10 -14.74
CA ALA A 49 -13.21 -16.38 -15.88
C ALA A 49 -11.90 -15.74 -15.46
N ASN A 50 -10.80 -16.10 -16.11
CA ASN A 50 -9.46 -15.69 -15.67
C ASN A 50 -8.53 -15.43 -16.85
N PRO A 51 -8.78 -14.35 -17.64
CA PRO A 51 -7.98 -14.07 -18.82
C PRO A 51 -6.51 -13.83 -18.42
N PRO A 52 -5.53 -14.46 -19.09
CA PRO A 52 -4.12 -14.32 -18.73
C PRO A 52 -3.56 -12.93 -19.05
N GLY A 53 -4.12 -12.22 -20.03
CA GLY A 53 -3.62 -10.92 -20.50
C GLY A 53 -3.44 -9.86 -19.40
N PRO A 54 -4.48 -9.55 -18.60
CA PRO A 54 -4.37 -8.66 -17.44
C PRO A 54 -3.28 -9.07 -16.44
N ILE A 55 -3.15 -10.37 -16.16
CA ILE A 55 -2.17 -10.90 -15.20
C ILE A 55 -0.76 -10.70 -15.75
N LEU A 56 -0.49 -11.14 -16.98
CA LEU A 56 0.82 -11.02 -17.62
C LEU A 56 1.27 -9.56 -17.77
N ARG A 57 0.38 -8.66 -18.21
CA ARG A 57 0.70 -7.22 -18.30
C ARG A 57 1.01 -6.61 -16.93
N THR A 58 0.23 -6.96 -15.92
CA THR A 58 0.45 -6.50 -14.54
C THR A 58 1.78 -7.00 -13.98
N THR A 59 2.06 -8.30 -14.12
CA THR A 59 3.32 -8.89 -13.66
C THR A 59 4.50 -8.27 -14.39
N GLY A 60 4.48 -8.20 -15.73
CA GLY A 60 5.57 -7.58 -16.49
C GLY A 60 5.77 -6.10 -16.16
N PHE A 61 4.69 -5.35 -15.94
CA PHE A 61 4.77 -3.96 -15.48
C PHE A 61 5.36 -3.85 -14.07
N SER A 62 5.05 -4.78 -13.17
CA SER A 62 5.72 -4.89 -11.85
C SER A 62 7.22 -5.12 -12.00
N LEU A 63 7.62 -6.07 -12.86
CA LEU A 63 9.02 -6.34 -13.16
C LEU A 63 9.74 -5.11 -13.72
N PHE A 64 9.06 -4.33 -14.56
CA PHE A 64 9.58 -3.04 -15.05
C PHE A 64 9.81 -2.06 -13.91
N LEU A 65 8.81 -1.79 -13.08
CA LEU A 65 8.94 -0.84 -11.97
C LEU A 65 10.06 -1.22 -10.99
N ILE A 66 10.22 -2.52 -10.72
CA ILE A 66 11.27 -3.04 -9.83
C ILE A 66 12.66 -2.92 -10.49
N SER A 67 12.78 -3.25 -11.78
CA SER A 67 14.07 -3.31 -12.49
C SER A 67 14.55 -1.96 -13.04
N ALA A 68 13.64 -1.03 -13.31
CA ALA A 68 13.92 0.28 -13.88
C ALA A 68 15.01 1.08 -13.13
N PRO A 69 14.97 1.26 -11.79
CA PRO A 69 16.01 2.01 -11.07
C PRO A 69 17.40 1.37 -11.21
N HIS A 70 17.47 0.04 -11.23
CA HIS A 70 18.74 -0.68 -11.40
C HIS A 70 19.37 -0.45 -12.78
N ILE A 71 18.56 -0.54 -13.83
CA ILE A 71 19.01 -0.32 -15.20
C ILE A 71 19.39 1.14 -15.41
N ALA A 72 18.51 2.07 -15.02
CA ALA A 72 18.75 3.50 -15.16
C ALA A 72 20.06 3.90 -14.47
N ARG A 73 20.29 3.40 -13.26
CA ARG A 73 21.53 3.67 -12.53
C ARG A 73 22.76 3.11 -13.25
N ARG A 74 22.72 1.88 -13.78
CA ARG A 74 23.84 1.31 -14.55
C ARG A 74 24.15 2.11 -15.82
N VAL A 75 23.12 2.63 -16.49
CA VAL A 75 23.29 3.47 -17.69
C VAL A 75 23.90 4.82 -17.32
N ILE A 76 23.44 5.45 -16.24
CA ILE A 76 23.94 6.75 -15.76
C ILE A 76 25.36 6.63 -15.20
N ALA A 77 25.64 5.60 -14.40
CA ALA A 77 26.94 5.38 -13.75
C ALA A 77 28.07 5.10 -14.75
N ARG A 78 27.77 4.62 -15.97
CA ARG A 78 28.78 4.50 -17.04
C ARG A 78 29.31 5.85 -17.52
N ARG A 79 28.61 6.95 -17.22
CA ARG A 79 28.97 8.30 -17.69
C ARG A 79 29.63 9.15 -16.60
N ASN A 80 29.28 8.90 -15.33
CA ASN A 80 29.75 9.70 -14.20
C ASN A 80 30.19 8.78 -13.06
N ASP A 81 31.43 8.94 -12.59
CA ASP A 81 31.95 8.21 -11.43
C ASP A 81 31.30 8.66 -10.10
N GLU A 82 30.70 9.85 -10.06
CA GLU A 82 30.05 10.38 -8.87
C GLU A 82 28.52 10.19 -8.88
N ILE A 83 28.04 9.38 -7.94
CA ILE A 83 26.59 9.20 -7.69
C ILE A 83 26.05 10.44 -6.97
N SER A 84 25.23 11.23 -7.67
CA SER A 84 24.41 12.31 -7.11
C SER A 84 23.07 11.79 -6.56
N TRP A 85 22.33 12.61 -5.81
CA TRP A 85 20.97 12.27 -5.34
C TRP A 85 20.01 11.97 -6.50
N ALA A 86 20.13 12.68 -7.63
CA ALA A 86 19.30 12.50 -8.82
C ALA A 86 19.58 11.17 -9.56
N SER A 87 20.78 10.63 -9.38
CA SER A 87 21.17 9.30 -9.88
C SER A 87 21.08 8.18 -8.84
N SER A 88 20.61 8.50 -7.63
CA SER A 88 20.46 7.50 -6.57
C SER A 88 19.40 6.47 -6.95
N TYR A 89 19.57 5.22 -6.47
CA TYR A 89 18.61 4.15 -6.78
C TYR A 89 17.20 4.52 -6.30
N SER A 90 17.10 5.10 -5.10
CA SER A 90 15.83 5.49 -4.50
C SER A 90 15.11 6.58 -5.27
N PHE A 91 15.81 7.62 -5.73
CA PHE A 91 15.21 8.67 -6.54
C PHE A 91 14.74 8.14 -7.90
N LEU A 92 15.56 7.31 -8.56
CA LEU A 92 15.20 6.71 -9.84
C LEU A 92 13.96 5.80 -9.73
N TRP A 93 13.74 5.15 -8.58
CA TRP A 93 12.54 4.36 -8.35
C TRP A 93 11.30 5.26 -8.20
N LEU A 94 11.38 6.32 -7.41
CA LEU A 94 10.31 7.33 -7.28
C LEU A 94 9.99 7.98 -8.63
N ALA A 95 11.01 8.30 -9.41
CA ALA A 95 10.86 8.83 -10.77
C ALA A 95 10.17 7.83 -11.69
N ALA A 96 10.52 6.54 -11.64
CA ALA A 96 9.85 5.51 -12.45
C ALA A 96 8.35 5.39 -12.12
N LEU A 97 7.97 5.48 -10.85
CA LEU A 97 6.54 5.50 -10.45
C LEU A 97 5.82 6.72 -11.04
N LEU A 98 6.41 7.90 -10.90
CA LEU A 98 5.82 9.15 -11.42
C LEU A 98 5.71 9.12 -12.95
N LEU A 99 6.78 8.74 -13.66
CA LEU A 99 6.81 8.69 -15.12
C LEU A 99 5.79 7.69 -15.67
N THR A 100 5.64 6.52 -15.05
CA THR A 100 4.63 5.55 -15.48
C THR A 100 3.20 5.98 -15.15
N ALA A 101 2.99 6.72 -14.06
CA ALA A 101 1.71 7.36 -13.78
C ALA A 101 1.37 8.42 -14.85
N ILE A 102 2.33 9.27 -15.22
CA ILE A 102 2.16 10.25 -16.30
C ILE A 102 1.86 9.55 -17.63
N ALA A 103 2.58 8.45 -17.93
CA ALA A 103 2.33 7.65 -19.12
C ALA A 103 0.91 7.06 -19.16
N GLY A 104 0.37 6.65 -18.00
CA GLY A 104 -1.01 6.18 -17.87
C GLY A 104 -2.07 7.24 -18.21
N ARG A 105 -1.73 8.53 -18.10
CA ARG A 105 -2.63 9.65 -18.44
C ARG A 105 -2.83 9.81 -19.95
N ILE A 106 -1.91 9.34 -20.78
CA ILE A 106 -1.98 9.45 -22.25
C ILE A 106 -3.26 8.76 -22.78
N GLY A 107 -3.75 7.72 -22.10
CA GLY A 107 -5.03 7.07 -22.37
C GLY A 107 -5.15 6.41 -23.74
N GLY A 108 -6.29 5.75 -23.99
CA GLY A 108 -6.64 5.20 -25.30
C GLY A 108 -5.85 3.94 -25.74
N PRO A 109 -5.83 3.63 -27.04
CA PRO A 109 -5.11 2.47 -27.58
C PRO A 109 -3.59 2.52 -27.32
N GLY A 110 -3.00 3.73 -27.32
CA GLY A 110 -1.57 3.93 -27.07
C GLY A 110 -1.12 3.44 -25.69
N SER A 111 -1.98 3.57 -24.67
CA SER A 111 -1.65 3.07 -23.33
C SER A 111 -1.52 1.54 -23.27
N ARG A 112 -2.32 0.81 -24.06
CA ARG A 112 -2.24 -0.66 -24.16
C ARG A 112 -0.96 -1.12 -24.84
N ILE A 113 -0.55 -0.45 -25.92
CA ILE A 113 0.72 -0.74 -26.59
C ILE A 113 1.88 -0.46 -25.63
N LEU A 114 1.83 0.69 -24.96
CA LEU A 114 2.85 1.07 -24.00
C LEU A 114 2.93 0.10 -22.81
N SER A 115 1.82 -0.40 -22.28
CA SER A 115 1.88 -1.38 -21.19
C SER A 115 2.47 -2.71 -21.63
N VAL A 116 2.19 -3.18 -22.85
CA VAL A 116 2.84 -4.38 -23.40
C VAL A 116 4.34 -4.13 -23.56
N LEU A 117 4.74 -2.98 -24.12
CA LEU A 117 6.15 -2.62 -24.26
C LEU A 117 6.87 -2.59 -22.90
N LEU A 118 6.31 -1.88 -21.92
CA LEU A 118 6.87 -1.80 -20.57
C LEU A 118 6.93 -3.19 -19.92
N ALA A 119 5.90 -4.03 -20.10
CA ALA A 119 5.89 -5.39 -19.59
C ALA A 119 6.99 -6.26 -20.21
N THR A 120 7.19 -6.18 -21.53
CA THR A 120 8.25 -6.91 -22.23
C THR A 120 9.63 -6.43 -21.82
N VAL A 121 9.85 -5.11 -21.74
CA VAL A 121 11.11 -4.52 -21.27
C VAL A 121 11.38 -4.95 -19.82
N GLY A 122 10.36 -4.93 -18.95
CA GLY A 122 10.46 -5.38 -17.57
C GLY A 122 10.85 -6.85 -17.44
N ALA A 123 10.22 -7.73 -18.23
CA ALA A 123 10.56 -9.15 -18.25
C ALA A 123 12.00 -9.40 -18.74
N ALA A 124 12.40 -8.77 -19.85
CA ALA A 124 13.76 -8.89 -20.40
C ALA A 124 14.82 -8.34 -19.42
N ALA A 125 14.54 -7.19 -18.80
CA ALA A 125 15.34 -6.58 -17.76
C ALA A 125 15.55 -7.52 -16.57
N PHE A 126 14.47 -8.10 -16.06
CA PHE A 126 14.51 -9.04 -14.95
C PHE A 126 15.35 -10.28 -15.30
N VAL A 127 15.14 -10.88 -16.47
CA VAL A 127 15.93 -12.06 -16.91
C VAL A 127 17.42 -11.71 -16.99
N ALA A 128 17.78 -10.57 -17.57
CA ALA A 128 19.18 -10.13 -17.64
C ALA A 128 19.80 -9.93 -16.24
N ILE A 129 19.06 -9.31 -15.31
CA ILE A 129 19.51 -9.10 -13.93
C ILE A 129 19.63 -10.42 -13.18
N LEU A 130 18.66 -11.32 -13.33
CA LEU A 130 18.64 -12.65 -12.72
C LEU A 130 19.85 -13.48 -13.19
N VAL A 131 20.12 -13.54 -14.49
CA VAL A 131 21.28 -14.26 -15.04
C VAL A 131 22.59 -13.68 -14.50
N GLY A 132 22.73 -12.35 -14.49
CA GLY A 132 23.93 -11.70 -13.93
C GLY A 132 24.09 -11.96 -12.43
N TRP A 133 22.99 -11.98 -11.69
CA TRP A 133 22.98 -12.28 -10.26
C TRP A 133 23.33 -13.74 -9.97
N LEU A 134 22.78 -14.70 -10.72
CA LEU A 134 23.09 -16.13 -10.61
C LEU A 134 24.58 -16.40 -10.88
N LYS A 135 25.17 -15.79 -11.91
CA LYS A 135 26.60 -15.91 -12.21
C LYS A 135 27.50 -15.38 -11.09
N GLY A 136 27.03 -14.39 -10.33
CA GLY A 136 27.78 -13.78 -9.23
C GLY A 136 27.51 -14.38 -7.84
N SER A 137 26.64 -15.38 -7.72
CA SER A 137 26.20 -15.93 -6.43
C SER A 137 26.38 -17.45 -6.35
N SER A 138 26.42 -17.97 -5.13
CA SER A 138 26.44 -19.42 -4.89
C SER A 138 25.06 -20.00 -5.18
N ILE A 139 24.99 -21.07 -5.99
CA ILE A 139 23.73 -21.73 -6.38
C ILE A 139 22.83 -22.08 -5.18
N ARG A 140 23.41 -22.58 -4.07
CA ARG A 140 22.64 -22.92 -2.86
C ARG A 140 21.94 -21.69 -2.27
N ARG A 141 22.64 -20.56 -2.24
CA ARG A 141 22.12 -19.30 -1.73
C ARG A 141 21.05 -18.75 -2.66
N SER A 142 21.29 -18.82 -3.96
CA SER A 142 20.32 -18.39 -4.97
C SER A 142 19.00 -19.15 -4.85
N ILE A 143 19.09 -20.48 -4.73
CA ILE A 143 17.92 -21.36 -4.51
C ILE A 143 17.20 -20.97 -3.21
N ALA A 144 17.93 -20.80 -2.10
CA ALA A 144 17.33 -20.43 -0.81
C ALA A 144 16.58 -19.09 -0.86
N LEU A 145 17.15 -18.07 -1.53
CA LEU A 145 16.52 -16.75 -1.68
C LEU A 145 15.31 -16.78 -2.61
N ILE A 146 15.39 -17.52 -3.73
CA ILE A 146 14.25 -17.70 -4.65
C ILE A 146 13.12 -18.44 -3.94
N ALA A 147 13.42 -19.56 -3.28
CA ALA A 147 12.43 -20.35 -2.56
C ALA A 147 11.81 -19.56 -1.40
N GLY A 148 12.64 -18.88 -0.60
CA GLY A 148 12.19 -18.02 0.49
C GLY A 148 11.29 -16.88 0.02
N SER A 149 11.63 -16.24 -1.10
CA SER A 149 10.80 -15.21 -1.73
C SER A 149 9.47 -15.77 -2.25
N GLY A 150 9.47 -17.00 -2.79
CA GLY A 150 8.24 -17.69 -3.19
C GLY A 150 7.32 -18.00 -2.00
N VAL A 151 7.87 -18.51 -0.90
CA VAL A 151 7.10 -18.73 0.35
C VAL A 151 6.56 -17.41 0.90
N PHE A 152 7.37 -16.36 0.88
CA PHE A 152 6.94 -15.02 1.29
C PHE A 152 5.83 -14.45 0.39
N ALA A 153 5.84 -14.76 -0.91
CA ALA A 153 4.76 -14.42 -1.84
C ALA A 153 3.43 -15.10 -1.46
N VAL A 154 3.48 -16.38 -1.05
CA VAL A 154 2.30 -17.11 -0.58
C VAL A 154 1.76 -16.49 0.71
N TRP A 155 2.64 -16.16 1.67
CA TRP A 155 2.25 -15.48 2.90
C TRP A 155 1.58 -14.14 2.62
N THR A 156 2.23 -13.25 1.85
CA THR A 156 1.68 -11.93 1.51
C THR A 156 0.35 -12.02 0.75
N SER A 157 0.21 -12.98 -0.17
CA SER A 157 -1.06 -13.30 -0.84
C SER A 157 -2.14 -13.69 0.17
N GLY A 158 -1.78 -14.52 1.14
CA GLY A 158 -2.66 -14.88 2.25
C GLY A 158 -3.07 -13.67 3.09
N VAL A 159 -2.17 -12.71 3.37
CA VAL A 159 -2.52 -11.53 4.18
C VAL A 159 -3.50 -10.63 3.42
N VAL A 160 -3.23 -10.37 2.14
CA VAL A 160 -4.05 -9.45 1.33
C VAL A 160 -5.41 -10.05 0.96
N TRP A 161 -5.49 -11.37 0.72
CA TRP A 161 -6.71 -12.06 0.28
C TRP A 161 -7.35 -12.97 1.33
N GLY A 162 -6.75 -13.11 2.50
CA GLY A 162 -7.28 -13.89 3.62
C GLY A 162 -8.31 -13.15 4.45
N ARG A 163 -8.62 -11.90 4.13
CA ARG A 163 -9.69 -11.12 4.76
C ARG A 163 -10.71 -10.68 3.71
N ILE A 164 -11.86 -10.19 4.18
CA ILE A 164 -12.95 -9.71 3.33
C ILE A 164 -12.61 -8.43 2.52
N TYR A 165 -11.47 -7.80 2.78
CA TYR A 165 -11.07 -6.52 2.16
C TYR A 165 -10.81 -6.64 0.66
N LYS A 166 -9.99 -7.62 0.28
CA LYS A 166 -9.67 -7.94 -1.12
C LYS A 166 -9.79 -9.45 -1.29
N ASN A 167 -10.18 -9.89 -2.47
CA ASN A 167 -10.35 -11.30 -2.76
C ASN A 167 -10.15 -11.54 -4.26
N PRO A 168 -9.39 -12.57 -4.68
CA PRO A 168 -9.32 -12.95 -6.09
C PRO A 168 -10.69 -13.29 -6.66
N LEU A 169 -11.65 -13.68 -5.79
CA LEU A 169 -13.05 -13.97 -6.09
C LEU A 169 -14.00 -12.84 -5.65
N PHE A 170 -13.57 -11.57 -5.77
CA PHE A 170 -14.38 -10.44 -5.30
C PHE A 170 -15.76 -10.39 -5.96
N PHE A 171 -15.83 -10.49 -7.30
CA PHE A 171 -17.10 -10.45 -8.04
C PHE A 171 -17.96 -11.67 -7.74
N GLU A 172 -17.34 -12.83 -7.62
CA GLU A 172 -18.03 -14.07 -7.30
C GLU A 172 -18.65 -14.01 -5.89
N ASN A 173 -17.95 -13.44 -4.90
CA ASN A 173 -18.51 -13.20 -3.57
C ASN A 173 -19.65 -12.17 -3.61
N LEU A 174 -19.43 -11.02 -4.25
CA LEU A 174 -20.46 -9.99 -4.38
C LEU A 174 -21.73 -10.55 -5.04
N ALA A 175 -21.60 -11.37 -6.09
CA ALA A 175 -22.72 -12.01 -6.76
C ALA A 175 -23.40 -13.08 -5.89
N ALA A 176 -22.63 -13.99 -5.30
CA ALA A 176 -23.15 -15.15 -4.59
C ALA A 176 -23.81 -14.79 -3.26
N ASN A 177 -23.16 -13.95 -2.46
CA ASN A 177 -23.57 -13.71 -1.08
C ASN A 177 -23.59 -12.23 -0.67
N GLY A 178 -23.12 -11.30 -1.51
CA GLY A 178 -23.09 -9.88 -1.16
C GLY A 178 -22.10 -9.55 -0.03
N MET A 179 -21.18 -10.45 0.31
CA MET A 179 -20.20 -10.30 1.40
C MET A 179 -18.87 -9.80 0.85
N VAL A 180 -18.78 -8.48 0.66
CA VAL A 180 -17.52 -7.79 0.34
C VAL A 180 -17.30 -6.62 1.27
N HIS A 181 -16.04 -6.21 1.45
CA HIS A 181 -15.75 -5.02 2.23
C HIS A 181 -16.01 -3.74 1.43
N HIS A 182 -16.72 -2.80 2.05
CA HIS A 182 -16.99 -1.48 1.50
C HIS A 182 -15.76 -0.66 1.11
N ASP A 183 -14.61 -0.78 1.80
CA ASP A 183 -13.38 -0.04 1.44
C ASP A 183 -12.97 -0.25 -0.02
N SER A 184 -13.03 -1.50 -0.51
CA SER A 184 -12.72 -1.79 -1.91
C SER A 184 -13.68 -1.08 -2.87
N LEU A 185 -14.96 -1.01 -2.51
CA LEU A 185 -15.97 -0.30 -3.31
C LEU A 185 -15.76 1.22 -3.24
N HIS A 186 -15.58 1.78 -2.05
CA HIS A 186 -15.31 3.20 -1.86
C HIS A 186 -14.05 3.64 -2.62
N LEU A 187 -12.93 2.94 -2.45
CA LEU A 187 -11.67 3.30 -3.10
C LEU A 187 -11.74 3.12 -4.63
N ALA A 188 -12.43 2.08 -5.11
CA ALA A 188 -12.67 1.90 -6.54
C ALA A 188 -13.58 2.99 -7.11
N ALA A 189 -14.64 3.38 -6.41
CA ALA A 189 -15.50 4.49 -6.77
C ALA A 189 -14.70 5.80 -6.85
N PHE A 190 -13.88 6.06 -5.82
CA PHE A 190 -13.02 7.24 -5.76
C PHE A 190 -12.02 7.31 -6.92
N ALA A 191 -11.30 6.22 -7.17
CA ALA A 191 -10.36 6.13 -8.27
C ALA A 191 -11.05 6.19 -9.65
N ASN A 192 -12.27 5.68 -9.77
CA ASN A 192 -13.06 5.84 -10.99
C ASN A 192 -13.47 7.29 -11.23
N MET A 193 -13.84 8.06 -10.21
CA MET A 193 -14.18 9.48 -10.42
C MET A 193 -12.97 10.28 -10.89
N LEU A 194 -11.78 9.99 -10.36
CA LEU A 194 -10.53 10.56 -10.85
C LEU A 194 -10.21 10.12 -12.28
N ARG A 195 -10.42 8.84 -12.61
CA ARG A 195 -10.17 8.28 -13.95
C ARG A 195 -11.12 8.85 -15.01
N THR A 196 -12.41 8.87 -14.69
CA THR A 196 -13.48 9.24 -15.61
C THR A 196 -13.62 10.76 -15.66
N TYR A 197 -13.89 11.41 -14.53
CA TYR A 197 -14.28 12.82 -14.48
C TYR A 197 -13.14 13.76 -14.05
N GLY A 198 -12.02 13.23 -13.54
CA GLY A 198 -10.92 14.06 -13.03
C GLY A 198 -11.23 14.73 -11.68
N VAL A 199 -12.26 14.24 -10.97
CA VAL A 199 -12.71 14.79 -9.68
C VAL A 199 -12.37 13.81 -8.57
N ALA A 200 -11.81 14.33 -7.48
CA ALA A 200 -11.59 13.58 -6.24
C ALA A 200 -12.90 13.49 -5.45
N GLY A 201 -13.75 12.52 -5.80
CA GLY A 201 -15.05 12.29 -5.17
C GLY A 201 -15.46 10.83 -5.35
N THR A 202 -16.60 10.41 -4.79
CA THR A 202 -17.05 9.01 -4.86
C THR A 202 -18.15 8.77 -5.89
N GLY A 203 -18.75 9.82 -6.43
CA GLY A 203 -19.75 9.70 -7.49
C GLY A 203 -21.10 9.18 -7.00
N LEU A 204 -21.41 9.29 -5.70
CA LEU A 204 -22.67 8.76 -5.15
C LEU A 204 -23.88 9.62 -5.54
N ASP A 205 -23.72 10.94 -5.51
CA ASP A 205 -24.73 11.87 -5.99
C ASP A 205 -24.02 13.08 -6.61
N GLY A 206 -23.73 12.95 -7.90
CA GLY A 206 -22.94 13.93 -8.65
C GLY A 206 -21.44 13.83 -8.44
N LEU A 207 -20.76 14.98 -8.55
CA LEU A 207 -19.30 15.09 -8.53
C LEU A 207 -18.77 16.10 -7.48
N PRO A 208 -19.20 16.04 -6.20
CA PRO A 208 -18.62 16.93 -5.19
C PRO A 208 -17.15 16.57 -4.93
N TYR A 209 -16.35 17.58 -4.61
CA TYR A 209 -14.98 17.38 -4.16
C TYR A 209 -14.96 16.88 -2.73
N ILE A 210 -14.21 15.81 -2.48
CA ILE A 210 -13.99 15.20 -1.17
C ILE A 210 -12.51 15.41 -0.82
N PRO A 211 -12.18 16.23 0.20
CA PRO A 211 -10.81 16.49 0.62
C PRO A 211 -10.20 15.29 1.34
N TYR A 212 -9.91 14.23 0.58
CA TYR A 212 -9.24 13.02 1.05
C TYR A 212 -7.87 12.89 0.37
N HIS A 213 -6.94 12.13 0.93
CA HIS A 213 -5.62 11.89 0.33
C HIS A 213 -5.74 10.98 -0.92
N TRP A 214 -6.13 11.60 -2.02
CA TRP A 214 -6.54 10.94 -3.24
C TRP A 214 -5.40 10.54 -4.18
N GLY A 215 -4.14 10.85 -3.84
CA GLY A 215 -2.98 10.59 -4.68
C GLY A 215 -2.79 9.11 -5.02
N THR A 216 -3.07 8.21 -4.10
CA THR A 216 -3.01 6.76 -4.35
C THR A 216 -4.12 6.31 -5.32
N ALA A 217 -5.35 6.82 -5.14
CA ALA A 217 -6.46 6.56 -6.06
C ALA A 217 -6.18 7.12 -7.47
N TRP A 218 -5.55 8.29 -7.55
CA TRP A 218 -5.11 8.88 -8.82
C TRP A 218 -4.03 8.03 -9.51
N LEU A 219 -3.04 7.56 -8.75
CA LEU A 219 -1.99 6.68 -9.25
C LEU A 219 -2.58 5.40 -9.85
N PHE A 220 -3.52 4.78 -9.14
CA PHE A 220 -4.19 3.56 -9.59
C PHE A 220 -5.11 3.81 -10.78
N ALA A 221 -5.75 4.98 -10.86
CA ALA A 221 -6.49 5.41 -12.04
C ALA A 221 -5.59 5.44 -13.29
N GLN A 222 -4.39 6.02 -13.17
CA GLN A 222 -3.45 6.09 -14.29
C GLN A 222 -2.90 4.72 -14.67
N TRP A 223 -2.51 3.89 -13.71
CA TRP A 223 -2.01 2.55 -14.01
C TRP A 223 -3.11 1.60 -14.51
N SER A 224 -4.36 1.76 -14.07
CA SER A 224 -5.51 1.07 -14.66
C SER A 224 -5.67 1.41 -16.14
N ASN A 225 -5.52 2.69 -16.52
CA ASN A 225 -5.52 3.11 -17.93
C ASN A 225 -4.35 2.51 -18.71
N LEU A 226 -3.15 2.49 -18.11
CA LEU A 226 -1.95 1.91 -18.72
C LEU A 226 -2.14 0.41 -18.99
N LEU A 227 -2.53 -0.34 -17.96
CA LEU A 227 -2.72 -1.78 -18.02
C LEU A 227 -3.99 -2.21 -18.78
N GLY A 228 -4.93 -1.29 -18.99
CA GLY A 228 -6.22 -1.57 -19.62
C GLY A 228 -7.06 -2.56 -18.80
N VAL A 229 -7.13 -2.37 -17.48
CA VAL A 229 -7.93 -3.17 -16.54
C VAL A 229 -8.97 -2.28 -15.85
N GLY A 230 -10.09 -2.86 -15.40
CA GLY A 230 -11.06 -2.14 -14.56
C GLY A 230 -10.42 -1.66 -13.25
N ILE A 231 -10.93 -0.58 -12.65
CA ILE A 231 -10.39 -0.10 -11.37
C ILE A 231 -10.60 -1.12 -10.26
N LEU A 232 -11.79 -1.72 -10.19
CA LEU A 232 -12.04 -2.75 -9.18
C LEU A 232 -11.10 -3.96 -9.37
N ASP A 233 -10.91 -4.44 -10.62
CA ASP A 233 -9.91 -5.47 -10.93
C ASP A 233 -8.49 -5.04 -10.54
N PHE A 234 -8.15 -3.77 -10.75
CA PHE A 234 -6.86 -3.21 -10.35
C PHE A 234 -6.65 -3.40 -8.84
N TYR A 235 -7.63 -3.08 -8.00
CA TYR A 235 -7.52 -3.28 -6.54
C TYR A 235 -7.39 -4.76 -6.14
N GLN A 236 -8.01 -5.69 -6.89
CA GLN A 236 -7.96 -7.12 -6.56
C GLN A 236 -6.70 -7.85 -7.07
N LEU A 237 -6.17 -7.42 -8.23
CA LEU A 237 -5.04 -8.06 -8.93
C LEU A 237 -3.80 -7.17 -8.97
N ALA A 238 -3.93 -5.98 -9.55
CA ALA A 238 -2.77 -5.17 -9.89
C ALA A 238 -2.13 -4.52 -8.67
N PHE A 239 -2.93 -4.04 -7.72
CA PHE A 239 -2.43 -3.50 -6.46
C PHE A 239 -1.54 -4.52 -5.72
N PRO A 240 -1.98 -5.76 -5.43
CA PRO A 240 -1.11 -6.73 -4.75
C PRO A 240 0.16 -7.06 -5.53
N VAL A 241 0.06 -7.26 -6.84
CA VAL A 241 1.21 -7.64 -7.70
C VAL A 241 2.22 -6.50 -7.89
N LEU A 242 1.78 -5.24 -7.85
CA LEU A 242 2.65 -4.08 -8.02
C LEU A 242 3.17 -3.56 -6.66
N MET A 243 2.27 -3.31 -5.72
CA MET A 243 2.57 -2.50 -4.53
C MET A 243 3.16 -3.31 -3.37
N ILE A 244 2.83 -4.60 -3.23
CA ILE A 244 3.44 -5.43 -2.17
C ILE A 244 4.94 -5.66 -2.45
N PRO A 245 5.37 -6.04 -3.67
CA PRO A 245 6.79 -6.11 -4.00
C PRO A 245 7.52 -4.77 -3.87
N PHE A 246 6.86 -3.68 -4.25
CA PHE A 246 7.37 -2.32 -4.07
C PHE A 246 7.55 -1.96 -2.59
N PHE A 247 6.61 -2.34 -1.73
CA PHE A 247 6.68 -2.10 -0.29
C PHE A 247 7.94 -2.73 0.32
N PHE A 248 8.09 -4.05 0.17
CA PHE A 248 9.22 -4.76 0.77
C PHE A 248 10.54 -4.48 0.03
N GLY A 249 10.50 -4.36 -1.29
CA GLY A 249 11.67 -3.98 -2.10
C GLY A 249 12.15 -2.56 -1.80
N GLY A 250 11.24 -1.62 -1.58
CA GLY A 250 11.52 -0.24 -1.21
C GLY A 250 12.22 -0.12 0.14
N ILE A 251 11.79 -0.90 1.14
CA ILE A 251 12.46 -1.02 2.44
C ILE A 251 13.91 -1.50 2.25
N LEU A 252 14.10 -2.59 1.52
CA LEU A 252 15.43 -3.17 1.29
C LEU A 252 16.35 -2.23 0.48
N ALA A 253 15.82 -1.57 -0.55
CA ALA A 253 16.56 -0.60 -1.33
C ALA A 253 16.95 0.64 -0.51
N ALA A 254 16.03 1.17 0.30
CA ALA A 254 16.31 2.27 1.22
C ALA A 254 17.39 1.87 2.25
N ALA A 255 17.29 0.67 2.83
CA ALA A 255 18.30 0.15 3.74
C ALA A 255 19.68 -0.02 3.07
N THR A 256 19.71 -0.45 1.81
CA THR A 256 20.95 -0.57 1.01
C THR A 256 21.62 0.79 0.79
N GLU A 257 20.84 1.80 0.41
CA GLU A 257 21.31 3.18 0.22
C GLU A 257 21.84 3.78 1.54
N ILE A 258 21.08 3.60 2.62
CA ILE A 258 21.46 4.14 3.94
C ILE A 258 22.71 3.41 4.47
N GLY A 259 22.77 2.08 4.39
CA GLY A 259 23.89 1.29 4.91
C GLY A 259 25.23 1.49 4.18
N ALA A 260 25.23 2.07 2.98
CA ALA A 260 26.40 2.12 2.10
C ALA A 260 27.66 2.86 2.62
N ARG A 261 27.63 3.51 3.80
CA ARG A 261 28.79 4.22 4.38
C ARG A 261 29.66 3.36 5.29
N GLU A 262 29.07 2.46 6.07
CA GLU A 262 29.84 1.72 7.09
C GLU A 262 30.21 0.32 6.64
N ARG A 263 29.23 -0.41 6.09
CA ARG A 263 29.42 -1.73 5.50
C ARG A 263 28.23 -2.00 4.62
N LEU A 264 28.46 -2.32 3.34
CA LEU A 264 27.35 -2.64 2.46
C LEU A 264 26.53 -3.80 3.04
N VAL A 265 25.21 -3.64 3.06
CA VAL A 265 24.29 -4.69 3.49
C VAL A 265 24.45 -5.86 2.52
N ASP A 266 25.07 -6.93 2.99
CA ASP A 266 25.22 -8.15 2.21
C ASP A 266 24.00 -9.06 2.43
N PHE A 267 22.95 -8.82 1.64
CA PHE A 267 21.78 -9.69 1.58
C PHE A 267 22.12 -11.12 1.12
N GLY A 268 23.26 -11.30 0.45
CA GLY A 268 23.69 -12.57 -0.10
C GLY A 268 24.45 -13.46 0.89
N SER A 269 25.03 -12.92 1.97
CA SER A 269 25.74 -13.71 2.98
C SER A 269 25.12 -13.66 4.38
N GLY A 270 24.35 -12.62 4.70
CA GLY A 270 23.74 -12.44 6.02
C GLY A 270 22.27 -12.87 6.08
N ALA A 271 21.91 -13.70 7.06
CA ALA A 271 20.51 -14.01 7.37
C ALA A 271 19.78 -12.85 8.09
N TRP A 272 20.52 -11.95 8.74
CA TRP A 272 19.95 -10.89 9.60
C TRP A 272 18.99 -9.94 8.90
N PRO A 273 19.32 -9.36 7.72
CA PRO A 273 18.37 -8.54 6.97
C PRO A 273 17.02 -9.21 6.75
N TRP A 274 17.05 -10.49 6.38
CA TRP A 274 15.86 -11.29 6.09
C TRP A 274 15.09 -11.64 7.36
N LEU A 275 15.78 -12.03 8.45
CA LEU A 275 15.14 -12.32 9.73
C LEU A 275 14.47 -11.08 10.33
N ILE A 276 15.12 -9.92 10.27
CA ILE A 276 14.53 -8.65 10.73
C ILE A 276 13.28 -8.32 9.92
N LEU A 277 13.36 -8.41 8.58
CA LEU A 277 12.22 -8.15 7.70
C LEU A 277 11.06 -9.11 7.98
N LEU A 278 11.33 -10.41 8.08
CA LEU A 278 10.33 -11.43 8.35
C LEU A 278 9.69 -11.24 9.74
N ALA A 279 10.50 -11.02 10.77
CA ALA A 279 10.00 -10.79 12.12
C ALA A 279 9.11 -9.55 12.22
N ALA A 280 9.47 -8.46 11.54
CA ALA A 280 8.68 -7.23 11.53
C ALA A 280 7.37 -7.33 10.74
N SER A 281 7.39 -8.13 9.67
CA SER A 281 6.26 -8.29 8.76
C SER A 281 5.25 -9.33 9.24
N VAL A 282 5.75 -10.51 9.64
CA VAL A 282 4.92 -11.65 10.10
C VAL A 282 4.52 -11.46 11.56
N GLY A 283 5.37 -10.85 12.37
CA GLY A 283 5.19 -10.69 13.81
C GLY A 283 5.71 -11.88 14.62
N VAL A 284 6.33 -11.57 15.75
CA VAL A 284 7.00 -12.53 16.67
C VAL A 284 6.15 -12.91 17.88
N ILE A 285 4.98 -12.29 18.02
CA ILE A 285 3.96 -12.54 19.04
C ILE A 285 2.73 -13.11 18.32
N PRO A 286 1.93 -14.00 18.94
CA PRO A 286 0.70 -14.49 18.33
C PRO A 286 -0.21 -13.36 17.83
N LEU A 287 -0.72 -13.47 16.60
CA LEU A 287 -1.55 -12.43 15.95
C LEU A 287 -2.68 -11.91 16.83
N ALA A 288 -3.38 -12.79 17.57
CA ALA A 288 -4.47 -12.37 18.45
C ALA A 288 -4.01 -11.44 19.58
N ALA A 289 -2.82 -11.67 20.14
CA ALA A 289 -2.25 -10.81 21.18
C ALA A 289 -1.73 -9.50 20.58
N MET A 290 -1.08 -9.54 19.40
CA MET A 290 -0.69 -8.31 18.70
C MET A 290 -1.90 -7.44 18.36
N ASP A 291 -2.97 -8.04 17.83
CA ASP A 291 -4.21 -7.33 17.49
C ASP A 291 -4.85 -6.71 18.75
N ALA A 292 -4.86 -7.43 19.88
CA ALA A 292 -5.35 -6.92 21.16
C ALA A 292 -4.48 -5.79 21.74
N MET A 293 -3.19 -5.73 21.37
CA MET A 293 -2.28 -4.64 21.74
C MET A 293 -2.25 -3.50 20.70
N GLY A 294 -3.19 -3.48 19.74
CA GLY A 294 -3.24 -2.44 18.70
C GLY A 294 -2.15 -2.55 17.63
N VAL A 295 -1.47 -3.70 17.52
CA VAL A 295 -0.43 -3.96 16.51
C VAL A 295 -0.99 -4.81 15.37
N TRP A 296 -1.55 -4.14 14.36
CA TRP A 296 -2.20 -4.81 13.24
C TRP A 296 -1.22 -5.07 12.09
N THR A 297 -0.43 -6.15 12.19
CA THR A 297 0.59 -6.48 11.18
C THR A 297 0.02 -6.65 9.77
N SER A 298 -1.21 -7.16 9.66
CA SER A 298 -1.89 -7.33 8.36
C SER A 298 -2.30 -6.02 7.69
N ASN A 299 -2.53 -4.93 8.45
CA ASN A 299 -3.04 -3.68 7.89
C ASN A 299 -2.04 -3.00 6.94
N VAL A 300 -0.76 -3.37 7.01
CA VAL A 300 0.29 -2.82 6.16
C VAL A 300 0.07 -3.10 4.67
N VAL A 301 -0.49 -4.27 4.32
CA VAL A 301 -0.80 -4.65 2.93
C VAL A 301 -2.29 -4.49 2.59
N ILE A 302 -3.14 -4.29 3.61
CA ILE A 302 -4.57 -4.08 3.41
C ILE A 302 -4.83 -2.62 3.02
N SER A 303 -4.24 -1.65 3.72
CA SER A 303 -4.43 -0.23 3.45
C SER A 303 -3.60 0.22 2.24
N GLU A 304 -4.25 0.41 1.11
CA GLU A 304 -3.57 0.65 -0.17
C GLU A 304 -2.75 1.94 -0.14
N SER A 305 -3.32 3.02 0.42
CA SER A 305 -2.62 4.29 0.59
C SER A 305 -1.37 4.15 1.46
N TYR A 306 -1.44 3.34 2.51
CA TYR A 306 -0.31 3.10 3.40
C TYR A 306 0.78 2.22 2.74
N THR A 307 0.39 1.16 2.03
CA THR A 307 1.29 0.29 1.26
C THR A 307 2.07 1.07 0.19
N VAL A 308 1.51 2.14 -0.36
CA VAL A 308 2.21 3.03 -1.30
C VAL A 308 3.05 4.07 -0.58
N ALA A 309 2.50 4.74 0.43
CA ALA A 309 3.14 5.90 1.05
C ALA A 309 4.39 5.56 1.88
N VAL A 310 4.40 4.45 2.60
CA VAL A 310 5.55 4.05 3.44
C VAL A 310 6.82 3.83 2.62
N PRO A 311 6.86 2.95 1.60
CA PRO A 311 8.07 2.77 0.78
C PRO A 311 8.44 4.06 0.04
N ALA A 312 7.47 4.86 -0.41
CA ALA A 312 7.77 6.16 -1.02
C ALA A 312 8.48 7.11 -0.03
N ALA A 313 8.02 7.18 1.23
CA ALA A 313 8.65 7.97 2.28
C ALA A 313 10.06 7.48 2.62
N LEU A 314 10.26 6.16 2.70
CA LEU A 314 11.58 5.57 2.97
C LEU A 314 12.57 5.78 1.81
N LEU A 315 12.11 5.69 0.56
CA LEU A 315 12.94 6.01 -0.61
C LEU A 315 13.26 7.52 -0.68
N MET A 316 12.32 8.38 -0.29
CA MET A 316 12.55 9.82 -0.20
C MET A 316 13.57 10.15 0.91
N LEU A 317 13.48 9.48 2.07
CA LEU A 317 14.45 9.59 3.15
C LEU A 317 15.84 9.12 2.69
N ALA A 318 15.93 7.96 2.03
CA ALA A 318 17.18 7.45 1.48
C ALA A 318 17.79 8.41 0.44
N THR A 319 16.96 9.03 -0.41
CA THR A 319 17.40 10.06 -1.36
C THR A 319 17.94 11.29 -0.62
N THR A 320 17.24 11.76 0.41
CA THR A 320 17.68 12.87 1.28
C THR A 320 19.00 12.58 1.97
N PHE A 321 19.23 11.32 2.33
CA PHE A 321 20.47 10.89 2.94
C PHE A 321 21.64 10.84 1.93
N VAL A 322 21.39 10.40 0.69
CA VAL A 322 22.38 10.51 -0.39
C VAL A 322 22.71 11.96 -0.70
N PHE A 323 21.71 12.83 -0.76
CA PHE A 323 21.87 14.27 -0.90
C PHE A 323 22.83 14.82 0.16
N TRP A 324 22.57 14.55 1.44
CA TRP A 324 23.40 15.07 2.52
C TRP A 324 24.84 14.55 2.50
N ARG A 325 25.06 13.31 2.06
CA ARG A 325 26.40 12.72 1.93
C ARG A 325 27.23 13.33 0.80
N ARG A 326 26.58 13.86 -0.24
CA ARG A 326 27.22 14.29 -1.49
C ARG A 326 26.97 15.77 -1.79
N ARG A 327 26.62 16.55 -0.78
CA ARG A 327 26.45 18.01 -0.88
C ARG A 327 27.75 18.67 -1.35
N GLY A 328 27.64 19.81 -2.01
CA GLY A 328 28.82 20.57 -2.46
C GLY A 328 28.58 21.34 -3.76
N ASN A 329 27.60 20.91 -4.56
CA ASN A 329 27.16 21.66 -5.74
C ASN A 329 25.97 22.56 -5.36
N ARG A 330 26.22 23.88 -5.29
CA ARG A 330 25.22 24.87 -4.87
C ARG A 330 23.89 24.81 -5.63
N VAL A 331 23.92 24.56 -6.94
CA VAL A 331 22.69 24.50 -7.76
C VAL A 331 21.92 23.22 -7.46
N SER A 332 22.61 22.08 -7.41
CA SER A 332 22.03 20.80 -7.02
C SER A 332 21.42 20.86 -5.62
N ASP A 333 22.12 21.50 -4.68
CA ASP A 333 21.68 21.69 -3.31
C ASP A 333 20.43 22.58 -3.21
N ALA A 334 20.38 23.67 -3.99
CA ALA A 334 19.22 24.53 -4.07
C ALA A 334 18.00 23.82 -4.67
N ILE A 335 18.17 23.07 -5.77
CA ILE A 335 17.09 22.30 -6.39
C ILE A 335 16.54 21.27 -5.40
N PHE A 336 17.42 20.54 -4.72
CA PHE A 336 16.99 19.54 -3.76
C PHE A 336 16.21 20.17 -2.60
N ALA A 337 16.74 21.22 -1.99
CA ALA A 337 16.14 21.87 -0.82
C ALA A 337 14.84 22.62 -1.14
N LEU A 338 14.77 23.34 -2.26
CA LEU A 338 13.63 24.20 -2.62
C LEU A 338 12.53 23.47 -3.39
N VAL A 339 12.87 22.39 -4.10
CA VAL A 339 11.92 21.71 -5.00
C VAL A 339 11.70 20.26 -4.57
N VAL A 340 12.76 19.44 -4.56
CA VAL A 340 12.61 17.98 -4.41
C VAL A 340 12.08 17.61 -3.02
N LEU A 341 12.64 18.19 -1.95
CA LEU A 341 12.22 17.90 -0.59
C LEU A 341 10.78 18.38 -0.31
N PRO A 342 10.40 19.65 -0.59
CA PRO A 342 9.04 20.11 -0.38
C PRO A 342 8.01 19.36 -1.23
N LEU A 343 8.27 19.16 -2.52
CA LEU A 343 7.35 18.41 -3.38
C LEU A 343 7.24 16.94 -2.97
N GLY A 344 8.33 16.33 -2.49
CA GLY A 344 8.32 14.98 -1.94
C GLY A 344 7.39 14.86 -0.73
N ILE A 345 7.46 15.79 0.22
CA ILE A 345 6.59 15.81 1.40
C ILE A 345 5.12 16.09 1.02
N VAL A 346 4.88 17.03 0.09
CA VAL A 346 3.53 17.28 -0.47
C VAL A 346 2.96 16.04 -1.14
N ALA A 347 3.76 15.35 -1.96
CA ALA A 347 3.35 14.11 -2.60
C ALA A 347 2.98 13.04 -1.57
N LEU A 348 3.73 12.93 -0.46
CA LEU A 348 3.34 12.07 0.66
C LEU A 348 1.98 12.46 1.24
N GLY A 349 1.61 13.75 1.27
CA GLY A 349 0.30 14.21 1.76
C GLY A 349 -0.85 13.72 0.90
N TYR A 350 -0.68 13.81 -0.42
CA TYR A 350 -1.63 13.23 -1.37
C TYR A 350 -1.68 11.71 -1.31
N LEU A 351 -0.57 11.02 -1.01
CA LEU A 351 -0.58 9.56 -0.86
C LEU A 351 -1.21 9.12 0.47
N LYS A 352 -0.80 9.72 1.59
CA LYS A 352 -1.25 9.47 2.96
C LYS A 352 -0.85 10.62 3.91
N ILE A 353 -1.84 11.31 4.49
CA ILE A 353 -1.63 12.47 5.38
C ILE A 353 -0.65 12.16 6.53
N SER A 354 -0.75 10.98 7.15
CA SER A 354 0.11 10.62 8.28
C SER A 354 1.59 10.65 7.94
N LEU A 355 1.97 10.22 6.73
CA LEU A 355 3.35 10.22 6.28
C LEU A 355 3.85 11.63 5.97
N MET A 356 2.99 12.53 5.47
CA MET A 356 3.34 13.95 5.28
C MET A 356 3.64 14.62 6.62
N VAL A 357 2.74 14.47 7.60
CA VAL A 357 2.89 15.09 8.92
C VAL A 357 4.17 14.60 9.59
N LEU A 358 4.43 13.29 9.58
CA LEU A 358 5.63 12.72 10.20
C LEU A 358 6.91 13.10 9.46
N ALA A 359 6.91 13.11 8.12
CA ALA A 359 8.06 13.57 7.35
C ALA A 359 8.35 15.06 7.57
N PHE A 360 7.30 15.89 7.70
CA PHE A 360 7.41 17.31 8.00
C PHE A 360 7.99 17.55 9.40
N VAL A 361 7.46 16.90 10.44
CA VAL A 361 7.99 16.99 11.81
C VAL A 361 9.45 16.53 11.86
N LEU A 362 9.78 15.43 11.19
CA LEU A 362 11.15 14.94 11.10
C LEU A 362 12.07 15.95 10.39
N ALA A 363 11.63 16.55 9.29
CA ALA A 363 12.40 17.55 8.55
C ALA A 363 12.67 18.80 9.39
N LEU A 364 11.66 19.31 10.12
CA LEU A 364 11.83 20.43 11.05
C LEU A 364 12.81 20.08 12.17
N TYR A 365 12.63 18.92 12.79
CA TYR A 365 13.49 18.45 13.87
C TYR A 365 14.95 18.35 13.41
N VAL A 366 15.21 17.66 12.30
CA VAL A 366 16.57 17.51 11.74
C VAL A 366 17.13 18.87 11.32
N GLY A 367 16.30 19.75 10.75
CA GLY A 367 16.69 21.10 10.36
C GLY A 367 17.17 21.96 11.53
N VAL A 368 16.45 21.91 12.66
CA VAL A 368 16.86 22.56 13.91
C VAL A 368 18.11 21.89 14.49
N ARG A 369 18.10 20.55 14.56
CA ARG A 369 19.17 19.75 15.18
C ARG A 369 20.52 19.94 14.49
N LEU A 370 20.52 20.07 13.16
CA LEU A 370 21.70 20.32 12.34
C LEU A 370 22.01 21.81 12.14
N GLU A 371 21.27 22.71 12.79
CA GLU A 371 21.41 24.17 12.67
C GLU A 371 21.30 24.70 11.24
N LEU A 372 20.46 24.06 10.41
CA LEU A 372 20.28 24.47 9.01
C LEU A 372 19.68 25.87 8.89
N TYR A 373 18.95 26.33 9.92
CA TYR A 373 18.40 27.68 10.01
C TYR A 373 19.48 28.78 9.96
N ARG A 374 20.76 28.46 10.19
CA ARG A 374 21.87 29.41 10.03
C ARG A 374 22.19 29.73 8.56
N GLN A 375 21.63 28.97 7.61
CA GLN A 375 21.84 29.19 6.18
C GLN A 375 20.54 29.64 5.51
N ARG A 376 20.61 30.76 4.76
CA ARG A 376 19.45 31.39 4.11
C ARG A 376 18.65 30.43 3.23
N LEU A 377 19.34 29.56 2.48
CA LEU A 377 18.72 28.57 1.60
C LEU A 377 17.72 27.68 2.36
N TYR A 378 18.13 27.14 3.51
CA TYR A 378 17.29 26.23 4.28
C TYR A 378 16.19 26.96 5.08
N VAL A 379 16.38 28.23 5.42
CA VAL A 379 15.28 29.07 5.98
C VAL A 379 14.19 29.25 4.93
N ILE A 380 14.55 29.64 3.70
CA ILE A 380 13.60 29.79 2.59
C ILE A 380 12.91 28.46 2.30
N ALA A 381 13.67 27.36 2.24
CA ALA A 381 13.12 26.01 2.06
C ALA A 381 12.15 25.63 3.19
N GLY A 382 12.48 25.96 4.44
CA GLY A 382 11.64 25.71 5.61
C GLY A 382 10.31 26.47 5.55
N VAL A 383 10.34 27.76 5.23
CA VAL A 383 9.12 28.58 5.08
C VAL A 383 8.25 28.06 3.94
N LEU A 384 8.86 27.76 2.79
CA LEU A 384 8.16 27.17 1.65
C LEU A 384 7.51 25.83 2.03
N LEU A 385 8.25 24.97 2.73
CA LEU A 385 7.74 23.67 3.19
C LEU A 385 6.54 23.83 4.12
N VAL A 386 6.59 24.74 5.10
CA VAL A 386 5.46 25.03 6.01
C VAL A 386 4.22 25.45 5.21
N ALA A 387 4.39 26.41 4.28
CA ALA A 387 3.30 26.90 3.45
C ALA A 387 2.68 25.78 2.59
N LEU A 388 3.52 24.98 1.92
CA LEU A 388 3.06 23.88 1.07
C LEU A 388 2.38 22.76 1.85
N VAL A 389 2.89 22.40 3.04
CA VAL A 389 2.25 21.40 3.92
C VAL A 389 0.89 21.89 4.39
N PHE A 390 0.79 23.15 4.81
CA PHE A 390 -0.49 23.76 5.20
C PHE A 390 -1.51 23.73 4.06
N LEU A 391 -1.12 24.23 2.87
CA LEU A 391 -1.98 24.23 1.69
C LEU A 391 -2.40 22.80 1.31
N THR A 392 -1.48 21.85 1.34
CA THR A 392 -1.78 20.44 1.04
C THR A 392 -2.75 19.86 2.05
N TYR A 393 -2.51 20.05 3.34
CA TYR A 393 -3.38 19.55 4.42
C TYR A 393 -4.83 20.00 4.24
N THR A 394 -5.07 21.28 3.92
CA THR A 394 -6.43 21.80 3.65
C THR A 394 -7.12 21.14 2.44
N ARG A 395 -6.33 20.60 1.50
CA ARG A 395 -6.87 19.93 0.31
C ARG A 395 -7.09 18.45 0.51
N VAL A 396 -6.35 17.79 1.40
CA VAL A 396 -6.38 16.32 1.54
C VAL A 396 -6.97 15.83 2.85
N SER A 397 -7.28 16.71 3.81
CA SER A 397 -7.85 16.36 5.11
C SER A 397 -9.37 16.47 5.13
N LEU A 398 -10.03 15.39 5.57
CA LEU A 398 -11.48 15.36 5.74
C LEU A 398 -11.89 16.19 6.95
N PRO A 399 -12.96 16.99 6.88
CA PRO A 399 -13.52 17.68 8.04
C PRO A 399 -13.87 16.73 9.19
N ALA A 400 -14.31 15.50 8.87
CA ALA A 400 -14.62 14.47 9.84
C ALA A 400 -13.41 14.01 10.69
N HIS A 401 -12.18 14.42 10.38
CA HIS A 401 -11.02 14.18 11.24
C HIS A 401 -10.80 15.28 12.30
N ASN A 402 -11.66 16.31 12.32
CA ASN A 402 -11.56 17.44 13.25
C ASN A 402 -12.62 17.37 14.36
N GLU A 403 -12.87 16.18 14.92
CA GLU A 403 -13.89 16.00 15.98
C GLU A 403 -13.42 16.46 17.37
N GLY A 404 -12.21 17.02 17.47
CA GLY A 404 -11.69 17.64 18.67
C GLY A 404 -10.72 16.75 19.46
N LEU A 405 -10.51 17.13 20.72
CA LEU A 405 -9.60 16.44 21.63
C LEU A 405 -10.32 15.25 22.30
N SER A 406 -9.72 14.06 22.21
CA SER A 406 -10.17 12.83 22.85
C SER A 406 -8.94 12.16 23.49
N PRO A 407 -8.71 12.36 24.80
CA PRO A 407 -7.55 11.79 25.46
C PRO A 407 -7.59 10.26 25.45
N LEU A 408 -6.50 9.65 24.99
CA LEU A 408 -6.32 8.20 24.88
C LEU A 408 -7.31 7.51 23.93
N ASP A 409 -7.87 8.23 22.95
CA ASP A 409 -8.89 7.74 22.00
C ASP A 409 -8.59 6.33 21.45
N PHE A 410 -7.41 6.15 20.86
CA PHE A 410 -7.02 4.89 20.25
C PHE A 410 -6.90 3.75 21.29
N LEU A 411 -6.43 4.06 22.50
CA LEU A 411 -6.34 3.07 23.58
C LEU A 411 -7.72 2.74 24.14
N GLY A 412 -8.61 3.73 24.27
CA GLY A 412 -9.99 3.58 24.72
C GLY A 412 -10.78 2.63 23.84
N ASP A 413 -10.70 2.82 22.53
CA ASP A 413 -11.60 2.18 21.57
C ASP A 413 -11.03 0.88 20.97
N PHE A 414 -9.69 0.77 20.84
CA PHE A 414 -9.07 -0.32 20.08
C PHE A 414 -8.16 -1.23 20.90
N VAL A 415 -7.83 -0.88 22.15
CA VAL A 415 -6.94 -1.68 23.01
C VAL A 415 -7.66 -2.02 24.31
N PRO A 416 -7.95 -3.30 24.61
CA PRO A 416 -8.56 -3.66 25.89
C PRO A 416 -7.68 -3.20 27.06
N ARG A 417 -8.30 -2.70 28.13
CA ARG A 417 -7.60 -2.08 29.28
C ARG A 417 -6.48 -2.94 29.89
N VAL A 418 -6.64 -4.27 29.89
CA VAL A 418 -5.62 -5.21 30.38
C VAL A 418 -4.30 -5.14 29.58
N TRP A 419 -4.36 -4.70 28.33
CA TRP A 419 -3.21 -4.59 27.44
C TRP A 419 -2.57 -3.19 27.42
N TRP A 420 -3.18 -2.18 28.05
CA TRP A 420 -2.65 -0.81 28.07
C TRP A 420 -1.20 -0.71 28.57
N PRO A 421 -0.78 -1.39 29.66
CA PRO A 421 0.61 -1.31 30.13
C PRO A 421 1.64 -1.83 29.11
N PHE A 422 1.22 -2.72 28.21
CA PHE A 422 2.09 -3.34 27.21
C PHE A 422 2.08 -2.61 25.87
N PHE A 423 1.10 -1.72 25.64
CA PHE A 423 0.92 -1.01 24.37
C PHE A 423 2.21 -0.33 23.92
N PHE A 424 2.79 0.57 24.72
CA PHE A 424 4.01 1.29 24.32
C PHE A 424 5.24 0.40 24.15
N ILE A 425 5.28 -0.74 24.84
CA ILE A 425 6.40 -1.69 24.74
C ILE A 425 6.30 -2.44 23.40
N VAL A 426 5.13 -2.99 23.09
CA VAL A 426 4.94 -3.86 21.92
C VAL A 426 4.71 -3.04 20.65
N HIS A 427 3.94 -1.97 20.72
CA HIS A 427 3.66 -1.09 19.57
C HIS A 427 4.93 -0.38 19.09
N LEU A 428 5.77 0.08 20.02
CA LEU A 428 7.05 0.74 19.71
C LEU A 428 8.25 -0.23 19.74
N PHE A 429 8.02 -1.54 19.77
CA PHE A 429 9.07 -2.56 19.93
C PHE A 429 10.25 -2.34 18.98
N TRP A 430 9.99 -2.12 17.70
CA TRP A 430 11.04 -1.94 16.69
C TRP A 430 11.84 -0.66 16.88
N SER A 431 11.20 0.43 17.33
CA SER A 431 11.89 1.66 17.73
C SER A 431 12.79 1.43 18.93
N TRP A 432 12.30 0.73 19.97
CA TRP A 432 13.10 0.40 21.14
C TRP A 432 14.33 -0.41 20.76
N VAL A 433 14.16 -1.48 19.98
CA VAL A 433 15.28 -2.32 19.51
C VAL A 433 16.32 -1.47 18.77
N TYR A 434 15.88 -0.60 17.85
CA TYR A 434 16.81 0.25 17.11
C TYR A 434 17.56 1.24 18.01
N VAL A 435 16.83 2.01 18.82
CA VAL A 435 17.40 3.04 19.69
C VAL A 435 18.38 2.41 20.69
N LEU A 436 18.00 1.31 21.34
CA LEU A 436 18.86 0.62 22.31
C LEU A 436 20.13 0.08 21.67
N LEU A 437 20.05 -0.53 20.48
CA LEU A 437 21.24 -1.01 19.76
C LEU A 437 22.17 0.13 19.34
N ARG A 438 21.63 1.28 18.94
CA ARG A 438 22.43 2.46 18.57
C ARG A 438 23.07 3.13 19.78
N VAL A 439 22.36 3.25 20.90
CA VAL A 439 22.93 3.71 22.18
C VAL A 439 24.06 2.77 22.62
N TRP A 440 23.82 1.46 22.61
CA TRP A 440 24.86 0.47 22.93
C TRP A 440 26.07 0.58 22.00
N GLN A 441 25.85 0.75 20.69
CA GLN A 441 26.93 0.91 19.71
C GLN A 441 27.77 2.17 19.96
N SER A 442 27.17 3.24 20.49
CA SER A 442 27.86 4.50 20.78
C SER A 442 28.85 4.41 21.95
N GLY A 443 28.72 3.36 22.77
CA GLY A 443 29.54 3.15 23.96
C GLY A 443 29.05 3.88 25.21
N ALA A 444 27.94 4.64 25.14
CA ALA A 444 27.36 5.31 26.29
C ALA A 444 26.82 4.30 27.32
N ARG A 445 27.37 4.33 28.54
CA ARG A 445 27.00 3.49 29.69
C ARG A 445 26.24 4.26 30.76
N THR A 446 26.43 5.58 30.81
CA THR A 446 25.78 6.46 31.79
C THR A 446 24.87 7.48 31.10
N LEU A 447 23.93 8.06 31.85
CA LEU A 447 23.05 9.12 31.33
C LEU A 447 23.86 10.36 30.88
N GLY A 448 24.93 10.69 31.60
CA GLY A 448 25.84 11.79 31.22
C GLY A 448 26.53 11.54 29.89
N GLU A 449 27.08 10.34 29.68
CA GLU A 449 27.67 9.94 28.39
C GLU A 449 26.64 9.95 27.26
N LEU A 450 25.42 9.46 27.52
CA LEU A 450 24.34 9.50 26.54
C LEU A 450 24.02 10.94 26.12
N LEU A 451 23.91 11.86 27.08
CA LEU A 451 23.68 13.28 26.80
C LEU A 451 24.83 13.91 25.99
N ILE A 452 26.08 13.53 26.25
CA ILE A 452 27.25 13.96 25.46
C ILE A 452 27.13 13.45 24.02
N VAL A 453 26.92 12.14 23.83
CA VAL A 453 26.80 11.53 22.50
C VAL A 453 25.61 12.12 21.72
N ILE A 454 24.47 12.36 22.41
CA ILE A 454 23.33 13.08 21.83
C ILE A 454 23.76 14.47 21.43
N ARG A 455 24.36 15.28 22.33
CA ARG A 455 24.80 16.66 22.05
C ARG A 455 25.75 16.73 20.85
N GLU A 456 26.66 15.77 20.72
CA GLU A 456 27.59 15.58 19.60
C GLU A 456 26.94 15.12 18.29
N ARG A 457 25.62 14.90 18.25
CA ARG A 457 24.84 14.47 17.06
C ARG A 457 25.23 13.08 16.55
N ARG A 458 25.86 12.25 17.38
CA ARG A 458 26.29 10.89 16.99
C ARG A 458 25.13 9.88 16.95
N LEU A 459 23.97 10.26 17.49
CA LEU A 459 22.75 9.46 17.54
C LEU A 459 21.58 10.11 16.80
N ILE A 460 21.85 11.00 15.83
CA ILE A 460 20.78 11.72 15.11
C ILE A 460 19.77 10.80 14.42
N ASP A 461 20.21 9.62 14.02
CA ASP A 461 19.37 8.57 13.43
C ASP A 461 18.43 7.92 14.47
N ALA A 462 18.91 7.68 15.70
CA ALA A 462 18.08 7.20 16.80
C ALA A 462 17.13 8.29 17.32
N GLU A 463 17.61 9.55 17.38
CA GLU A 463 16.80 10.73 17.65
C GLU A 463 15.64 10.85 16.64
N ALA A 464 15.91 10.67 15.34
CA ALA A 464 14.89 10.69 14.28
C ALA A 464 13.82 9.61 14.49
N VAL A 465 14.21 8.38 14.84
CA VAL A 465 13.27 7.29 15.15
C VAL A 465 12.39 7.64 16.35
N ALA A 466 13.00 8.15 17.43
CA ALA A 466 12.27 8.56 18.63
C ALA A 466 11.25 9.68 18.33
N VAL A 467 11.64 10.68 17.53
CA VAL A 467 10.74 11.77 17.11
C VAL A 467 9.55 11.24 16.30
N VAL A 468 9.80 10.35 15.33
CA VAL A 468 8.72 9.74 14.53
C VAL A 468 7.83 8.84 15.41
N ALA A 469 8.39 8.13 16.39
CA ALA A 469 7.61 7.31 17.31
C ALA A 469 6.69 8.15 18.20
N ILE A 470 7.22 9.23 18.82
CA ILE A 470 6.45 10.13 19.68
C ILE A 470 5.38 10.87 18.86
N ALA A 471 5.78 11.51 17.76
CA ALA A 471 4.86 12.24 16.90
C ALA A 471 3.84 11.32 16.21
N GLY A 472 4.19 10.05 15.98
CA GLY A 472 3.30 9.05 15.39
C GLY A 472 2.23 8.56 16.36
N VAL A 473 2.56 8.41 17.65
CA VAL A 473 1.59 7.98 18.66
C VAL A 473 0.70 9.13 19.12
N ALA A 474 1.22 10.36 19.17
CA ALA A 474 0.51 11.51 19.72
C ALA A 474 -0.92 11.72 19.15
N PRO A 475 -1.19 11.64 17.84
CA PRO A 475 -2.55 11.81 17.31
C PRO A 475 -3.56 10.83 17.95
N GLY A 476 -3.22 9.55 18.06
CA GLY A 476 -4.11 8.55 18.65
C GLY A 476 -4.30 8.66 20.16
N LEU A 477 -3.50 9.49 20.84
CA LEU A 477 -3.64 9.75 22.28
C LEU A 477 -4.32 11.09 22.59
N ILE A 478 -4.48 11.97 21.61
CA ILE A 478 -4.88 13.37 21.86
C ILE A 478 -6.15 13.75 21.11
N ILE A 479 -6.31 13.28 19.87
CA ILE A 479 -7.42 13.66 19.00
C ILE A 479 -8.26 12.43 18.65
N HIS A 480 -9.57 12.65 18.49
CA HIS A 480 -10.44 11.59 18.01
C HIS A 480 -10.11 11.25 16.55
N ILE A 481 -9.75 9.99 16.28
CA ILE A 481 -9.48 9.50 14.92
C ILE A 481 -10.18 8.17 14.74
N ASP A 482 -11.35 8.22 14.09
CA ASP A 482 -12.18 7.05 13.87
C ASP A 482 -11.51 5.96 12.99
N GLY A 483 -12.08 4.76 13.05
CA GLY A 483 -11.74 3.59 12.25
C GLY A 483 -10.38 3.01 12.60
N GLY A 484 -9.83 3.38 13.76
CA GLY A 484 -8.48 3.02 14.17
C GLY A 484 -7.41 3.67 13.29
N SER A 485 -7.74 4.73 12.54
CA SER A 485 -6.82 5.30 11.54
C SER A 485 -5.57 5.92 12.17
N ALA A 486 -5.59 6.22 13.48
CA ALA A 486 -4.42 6.63 14.26
C ALA A 486 -3.27 5.59 14.20
N PHE A 487 -3.59 4.31 13.97
CA PHE A 487 -2.61 3.26 13.74
C PHE A 487 -1.63 3.62 12.61
N TYR A 488 -2.10 4.25 11.53
CA TYR A 488 -1.25 4.61 10.38
C TYR A 488 -0.29 5.77 10.64
N PHE A 489 -0.43 6.48 11.76
CA PHE A 489 0.60 7.43 12.24
C PHE A 489 1.64 6.69 13.07
N SER A 490 1.18 5.89 14.03
CA SER A 490 2.03 5.26 15.03
C SER A 490 2.79 4.03 14.53
N ASP A 491 2.39 3.44 13.41
CA ASP A 491 3.08 2.30 12.79
C ASP A 491 4.28 2.71 11.90
N VAL A 492 4.37 3.98 11.48
CA VAL A 492 5.45 4.44 10.58
C VAL A 492 6.83 4.25 11.19
N GLN A 493 6.95 4.43 12.51
CA GLN A 493 8.20 4.19 13.24
C GLN A 493 8.71 2.75 13.12
N ARG A 494 7.81 1.77 12.97
CA ARG A 494 8.20 0.36 12.81
C ARG A 494 9.01 0.20 11.53
N TRP A 495 8.49 0.72 10.42
CA TRP A 495 9.12 0.56 9.11
C TRP A 495 10.37 1.41 8.94
N LEU A 496 10.41 2.60 9.55
CA LEU A 496 11.64 3.40 9.66
C LEU A 496 12.72 2.64 10.43
N SER A 497 12.39 2.14 11.63
CA SER A 497 13.31 1.39 12.48
C SER A 497 13.80 0.11 11.81
N VAL A 498 12.92 -0.66 11.18
CA VAL A 498 13.26 -1.88 10.43
C VAL A 498 14.22 -1.59 9.28
N THR A 499 13.97 -0.51 8.53
CA THR A 499 14.86 -0.09 7.43
C THR A 499 16.26 0.20 7.96
N LEU A 500 16.36 0.93 9.08
CA LEU A 500 17.63 1.25 9.69
C LEU A 500 18.28 0.00 10.31
N LEU A 501 17.55 -0.84 11.06
CA LEU A 501 18.06 -2.10 11.59
C LEU A 501 18.68 -2.98 10.47
N ILE A 502 18.05 -3.04 9.30
CA ILE A 502 18.59 -3.74 8.13
C ILE A 502 19.85 -3.05 7.61
N ALA A 503 19.84 -1.72 7.51
CA ALA A 503 21.00 -0.93 7.05
C ALA A 503 22.25 -1.15 7.93
N TRP A 504 22.05 -1.38 9.23
CA TRP A 504 23.10 -1.54 10.24
C TRP A 504 23.39 -2.99 10.65
N ALA A 505 22.64 -3.96 10.11
CA ALA A 505 22.72 -5.37 10.50
C ALA A 505 24.14 -5.96 10.36
N GLY A 506 24.88 -5.58 9.32
CA GLY A 506 26.25 -6.04 9.08
C GLY A 506 27.24 -5.59 10.15
N THR A 507 27.04 -4.39 10.70
CA THR A 507 27.90 -3.81 11.74
C THR A 507 27.72 -4.55 13.07
N TRP A 508 26.48 -4.90 13.43
CA TRP A 508 26.20 -5.65 14.66
C TRP A 508 26.55 -7.12 14.55
N ALA A 509 26.39 -7.73 13.37
CA ALA A 509 26.78 -9.12 13.15
C ALA A 509 28.28 -9.34 13.38
N GLY A 510 29.13 -8.38 12.98
CA GLY A 510 30.58 -8.45 13.15
C GLY A 510 31.07 -8.40 14.61
N ARG A 511 30.30 -7.78 15.52
CA ARG A 511 30.68 -7.64 16.95
C ARG A 511 30.38 -8.88 17.80
N ARG A 512 29.77 -9.93 17.22
CA ARG A 512 29.34 -11.15 17.95
C ARG A 512 30.46 -11.95 18.59
N HIS A 513 31.70 -11.74 18.19
CA HIS A 513 32.84 -12.45 18.76
C HIS A 513 33.14 -12.06 20.22
N ALA A 514 32.50 -11.01 20.77
CA ALA A 514 32.75 -10.54 22.13
C ALA A 514 31.70 -10.95 23.19
N VAL A 515 30.53 -11.48 22.79
CA VAL A 515 29.54 -11.95 23.79
C VAL A 515 29.96 -13.37 24.20
N SER A 516 30.51 -13.51 25.41
CA SER A 516 30.93 -14.80 25.92
C SER A 516 29.75 -15.77 25.89
N SER A 517 29.91 -16.85 25.14
CA SER A 517 28.84 -17.80 24.86
C SER A 517 28.66 -18.78 26.02
N THR A 518 28.40 -18.27 27.22
CA THR A 518 28.12 -19.15 28.36
C THR A 518 26.87 -19.98 28.05
N PRO A 519 26.81 -21.25 28.51
CA PRO A 519 25.64 -22.09 28.32
C PRO A 519 24.34 -21.42 28.79
N ALA A 520 24.40 -20.63 29.86
CA ALA A 520 23.27 -19.86 30.38
C ALA A 520 22.74 -18.83 29.38
N VAL A 521 23.62 -18.05 28.73
CA VAL A 521 23.20 -17.07 27.70
C VAL A 521 22.60 -17.80 26.50
N ARG A 522 23.17 -18.93 26.08
CA ARG A 522 22.60 -19.75 24.99
C ARG A 522 21.22 -20.28 25.33
N PHE A 523 21.03 -20.76 26.56
CA PHE A 523 19.74 -21.23 27.06
C PHE A 523 18.70 -20.12 27.08
N LEU A 524 19.04 -18.94 27.61
CA LEU A 524 18.14 -17.77 27.62
C LEU A 524 17.76 -17.31 26.20
N VAL A 525 18.74 -17.25 25.28
CA VAL A 525 18.46 -16.94 23.88
C VAL A 525 17.54 -17.98 23.25
N ALA A 526 17.74 -19.27 23.52
CA ALA A 526 16.86 -20.33 23.02
C ALA A 526 15.44 -20.23 23.61
N LEU A 527 15.32 -19.95 24.91
CA LEU A 527 14.05 -19.78 25.62
C LEU A 527 13.18 -18.66 25.03
N VAL A 528 13.80 -17.60 24.52
CA VAL A 528 13.12 -16.48 23.86
C VAL A 528 12.90 -16.76 22.36
N ALA A 529 13.93 -17.26 21.67
CA ALA A 529 13.88 -17.45 20.22
C ALA A 529 12.88 -18.53 19.80
N ILE A 530 12.76 -19.64 20.54
CA ILE A 530 11.88 -20.76 20.16
C ILE A 530 10.40 -20.30 20.12
N PRO A 531 9.82 -19.68 21.17
CA PRO A 531 8.44 -19.17 21.11
C PRO A 531 8.22 -18.12 20.01
N MET A 532 9.21 -17.26 19.76
CA MET A 532 9.13 -16.28 18.67
C MET A 532 9.07 -16.96 17.29
N LEU A 533 9.91 -17.97 17.06
CA LEU A 533 9.92 -18.74 15.81
C LEU A 533 8.63 -19.54 15.62
N ILE A 534 8.12 -20.17 16.68
CA ILE A 534 6.82 -20.86 16.65
C ILE A 534 5.72 -19.85 16.32
N SER A 535 5.68 -18.71 16.99
CA SER A 535 4.69 -17.65 16.74
C SER A 535 4.77 -17.15 15.29
N MET A 536 5.97 -16.90 14.77
CA MET A 536 6.16 -16.52 13.37
C MET A 536 5.64 -17.60 12.41
N ALA A 537 5.91 -18.88 12.66
CA ALA A 537 5.44 -19.97 11.81
C ALA A 537 3.89 -20.10 11.82
N LEU A 538 3.28 -19.97 13.00
CA LEU A 538 1.81 -19.96 13.15
C LEU A 538 1.18 -18.75 12.47
N ASN A 539 1.77 -17.56 12.65
CA ASN A 539 1.32 -16.33 12.01
C ASN A 539 1.47 -16.40 10.47
N ALA A 540 2.57 -16.97 9.99
CA ALA A 540 2.84 -17.13 8.56
C ALA A 540 1.88 -18.11 7.88
N SER A 541 1.46 -19.17 8.58
CA SER A 541 0.54 -20.18 8.02
C SER A 541 -0.94 -19.77 8.13
N ARG A 542 -1.31 -18.99 9.15
CA ARG A 542 -2.71 -18.57 9.38
C ARG A 542 -3.34 -17.89 8.16
N TRP A 543 -2.65 -16.93 7.57
CA TRP A 543 -3.20 -16.09 6.49
C TRP A 543 -3.45 -16.87 5.19
N PRO A 544 -2.48 -17.64 4.64
CA PRO A 544 -2.73 -18.52 3.51
C PRO A 544 -3.86 -19.53 3.74
N LEU A 545 -3.94 -20.12 4.93
CA LEU A 545 -5.02 -21.05 5.28
C LEU A 545 -6.38 -20.35 5.29
N GLN A 546 -6.45 -19.12 5.80
CA GLN A 546 -7.69 -18.34 5.79
C GLN A 546 -8.12 -17.99 4.37
N MET A 547 -7.21 -17.50 3.52
CA MET A 547 -7.48 -17.25 2.10
C MET A 547 -8.03 -18.49 1.39
N ILE A 548 -7.42 -19.66 1.60
CA ILE A 548 -7.88 -20.93 1.04
C ILE A 548 -9.30 -21.27 1.53
N ARG A 549 -9.58 -21.10 2.82
CA ARG A 549 -10.89 -21.40 3.41
C ARG A 549 -12.00 -20.50 2.84
N GLU A 550 -11.76 -19.19 2.73
CA GLU A 550 -12.71 -18.23 2.15
C GLU A 550 -13.00 -18.53 0.68
N ASN A 551 -11.93 -18.81 -0.08
CA ASN A 551 -11.99 -19.19 -1.49
C ASN A 551 -12.79 -20.51 -1.67
N ALA A 552 -12.58 -21.50 -0.80
CA ALA A 552 -13.36 -22.74 -0.78
C ALA A 552 -14.81 -22.55 -0.32
N ALA A 553 -15.08 -21.64 0.63
CA ALA A 553 -16.43 -21.33 1.10
C ALA A 553 -17.28 -20.72 -0.02
N THR A 554 -16.73 -19.76 -0.77
CA THR A 554 -17.37 -19.15 -1.94
C THR A 554 -17.80 -20.21 -2.95
N ARG A 555 -16.89 -21.13 -3.31
CA ARG A 555 -17.18 -22.19 -4.29
C ARG A 555 -18.19 -23.20 -3.79
N ARG A 556 -18.14 -23.58 -2.51
CA ARG A 556 -19.16 -24.48 -1.92
C ARG A 556 -20.56 -23.85 -1.96
N GLY A 557 -20.66 -22.55 -1.69
CA GLY A 557 -21.93 -21.82 -1.82
C GLY A 557 -22.50 -21.91 -3.25
N LEU A 558 -21.64 -21.72 -4.25
CA LEU A 558 -22.04 -21.83 -5.67
C LEU A 558 -22.37 -23.27 -6.10
N TYR A 559 -21.61 -24.27 -5.64
CA TYR A 559 -21.91 -25.69 -5.90
C TYR A 559 -23.26 -26.10 -5.30
N ALA A 560 -23.56 -25.65 -4.09
CA ALA A 560 -24.86 -25.89 -3.46
C ALA A 560 -25.99 -25.23 -4.27
N ALA A 561 -25.78 -23.99 -4.73
CA ALA A 561 -26.75 -23.27 -5.56
C ALA A 561 -26.98 -23.91 -6.95
N SER A 562 -26.03 -24.70 -7.45
CA SER A 562 -26.15 -25.37 -8.75
C SER A 562 -26.88 -26.71 -8.69
N GLY A 563 -27.21 -27.21 -7.49
CA GLY A 563 -27.72 -28.57 -7.30
C GLY A 563 -26.69 -29.68 -7.58
N ALA A 564 -25.40 -29.35 -7.66
CA ALA A 564 -24.35 -30.37 -7.82
C ALA A 564 -24.20 -31.20 -6.54
N PRO A 565 -23.69 -32.45 -6.62
CA PRO A 565 -23.45 -33.30 -5.45
C PRO A 565 -22.67 -32.54 -4.37
N SER A 566 -23.10 -32.71 -3.13
CA SER A 566 -22.43 -32.08 -1.99
C SER A 566 -20.98 -32.56 -1.92
N VAL A 567 -20.07 -31.60 -1.82
CA VAL A 567 -18.64 -31.91 -1.70
C VAL A 567 -18.25 -31.88 -0.24
N HIS A 568 -17.42 -32.84 0.19
CA HIS A 568 -16.95 -32.92 1.57
C HIS A 568 -16.39 -31.57 2.08
N PRO A 569 -16.64 -31.22 3.35
CA PRO A 569 -16.09 -30.00 3.91
C PRO A 569 -14.56 -30.07 4.00
N GLY A 570 -13.92 -28.90 3.88
CA GLY A 570 -12.48 -28.73 4.12
C GLY A 570 -11.62 -28.57 2.87
N ILE A 571 -10.31 -28.42 3.08
CA ILE A 571 -9.33 -28.06 2.04
C ILE A 571 -9.14 -29.20 1.03
N ARG A 572 -9.31 -30.46 1.44
CA ARG A 572 -9.15 -31.64 0.58
C ARG A 572 -10.15 -31.70 -0.57
N ALA A 573 -11.26 -30.99 -0.47
CA ALA A 573 -12.27 -30.89 -1.51
C ALA A 573 -11.90 -29.91 -2.64
N LEU A 574 -10.87 -29.07 -2.47
CA LEU A 574 -10.51 -28.03 -3.44
C LEU A 574 -10.39 -28.54 -4.89
N PRO A 575 -9.69 -29.67 -5.17
CA PRO A 575 -9.61 -30.17 -6.55
C PRO A 575 -11.00 -30.48 -7.15
N GLY A 576 -11.93 -30.98 -6.32
CA GLY A 576 -13.30 -31.32 -6.75
C GLY A 576 -14.24 -30.12 -6.91
N ILE A 577 -13.92 -28.95 -6.33
CA ILE A 577 -14.76 -27.75 -6.41
C ILE A 577 -14.27 -26.69 -7.40
N THR A 578 -13.54 -27.08 -8.45
CA THR A 578 -12.99 -26.14 -9.45
C THR A 578 -13.63 -26.26 -10.84
N SER A 579 -14.70 -27.03 -10.99
CA SER A 579 -15.35 -27.24 -12.28
C SER A 579 -16.02 -25.97 -12.79
N ALA A 580 -15.48 -25.40 -13.88
CA ALA A 580 -16.08 -24.25 -14.54
C ALA A 580 -17.50 -24.55 -15.06
N ALA A 581 -17.76 -25.80 -15.46
CA ALA A 581 -19.08 -26.25 -15.92
C ALA A 581 -20.15 -26.18 -14.82
N VAL A 582 -19.76 -26.22 -13.55
CA VAL A 582 -20.66 -26.08 -12.39
C VAL A 582 -20.70 -24.63 -11.90
N LEU A 583 -19.52 -24.03 -11.69
CA LEU A 583 -19.38 -22.72 -11.07
C LEU A 583 -19.93 -21.58 -11.94
N GLN A 584 -19.71 -21.62 -13.26
CA GLN A 584 -20.12 -20.53 -14.14
C GLN A 584 -21.64 -20.42 -14.28
N PRO A 585 -22.38 -21.52 -14.53
CA PRO A 585 -23.85 -21.47 -14.53
C PRO A 585 -24.41 -21.05 -13.16
N ALA A 586 -23.88 -21.59 -12.06
CA ALA A 586 -24.31 -21.23 -10.72
C ALA A 586 -24.12 -19.74 -10.42
N LEU A 587 -22.97 -19.18 -10.81
CA LEU A 587 -22.67 -17.77 -10.67
C LEU A 587 -23.62 -16.92 -11.50
N ARG A 588 -23.90 -17.30 -12.75
CA ARG A 588 -24.86 -16.60 -13.62
C ARG A 588 -26.30 -16.67 -13.10
N GLY A 589 -26.65 -17.77 -12.43
CA GLY A 589 -27.94 -17.96 -11.76
C GLY A 589 -28.07 -17.21 -10.44
N ALA A 590 -26.97 -16.67 -9.88
CA ALA A 590 -27.05 -15.85 -8.69
C ALA A 590 -27.82 -14.55 -9.00
N TRP A 591 -28.82 -14.22 -8.19
CA TRP A 591 -29.75 -13.13 -8.48
C TRP A 591 -29.07 -11.75 -8.62
N ARG A 592 -27.92 -11.53 -7.96
CA ARG A 592 -27.13 -10.29 -8.07
C ARG A 592 -26.28 -10.21 -9.35
N PHE A 593 -26.04 -11.34 -10.02
CA PHE A 593 -25.10 -11.42 -11.13
C PHE A 593 -25.49 -10.52 -12.30
N ALA A 594 -26.77 -10.52 -12.68
CA ALA A 594 -27.25 -9.70 -13.79
C ALA A 594 -26.96 -8.21 -13.58
N ALA A 595 -27.18 -7.69 -12.37
CA ALA A 595 -26.87 -6.30 -12.07
C ALA A 595 -25.37 -6.00 -12.17
N LEU A 596 -24.52 -6.91 -11.67
CA LEU A 596 -23.07 -6.75 -11.71
C LEU A 596 -22.52 -6.83 -13.13
N ASP A 597 -22.98 -7.77 -13.95
CA ASP A 597 -22.56 -7.94 -15.34
C ASP A 597 -22.90 -6.70 -16.18
N GLN A 598 -24.07 -6.12 -15.96
CA GLN A 598 -24.48 -4.89 -16.63
C GLN A 598 -23.64 -3.68 -16.22
N LEU A 599 -23.36 -3.52 -14.92
CA LEU A 599 -22.44 -2.48 -14.45
C LEU A 599 -21.03 -2.68 -15.04
N GLN A 600 -20.56 -3.92 -15.16
CA GLN A 600 -19.28 -4.23 -15.82
C GLN A 600 -19.32 -3.90 -17.33
N ALA A 601 -20.44 -4.13 -18.01
CA ALA A 601 -20.62 -3.76 -19.40
C ALA A 601 -20.55 -2.24 -19.59
N LEU A 602 -21.14 -1.45 -18.69
CA LEU A 602 -21.07 0.02 -18.71
C LEU A 602 -19.63 0.54 -18.56
N ASN A 603 -18.78 -0.13 -17.78
CA ASN A 603 -17.35 0.22 -17.64
C ASN A 603 -16.56 0.05 -18.95
N LYS A 604 -17.06 -0.76 -19.90
CA LYS A 604 -16.44 -0.98 -21.21
C LYS A 604 -16.80 0.12 -22.22
N LEU A 605 -17.75 1.01 -21.90
CA LEU A 605 -18.09 2.15 -22.77
C LEU A 605 -16.88 3.09 -22.96
N PRO A 606 -16.77 3.74 -24.13
CA PRO A 606 -15.72 4.73 -24.38
C PRO A 606 -15.66 5.79 -23.26
N LEU A 607 -14.44 6.16 -22.84
CA LEU A 607 -14.24 7.13 -21.76
C LEU A 607 -14.98 8.46 -22.02
N ARG A 608 -15.04 8.91 -23.27
CA ARG A 608 -15.79 10.11 -23.70
C ARG A 608 -17.29 9.98 -23.43
N GLU A 609 -17.87 8.80 -23.66
CA GLU A 609 -19.28 8.55 -23.37
C GLU A 609 -19.53 8.53 -21.85
N ARG A 610 -18.66 7.89 -21.08
CA ARG A 610 -18.79 7.84 -19.61
C ARG A 610 -18.69 9.22 -18.97
N ARG A 611 -17.77 10.06 -19.45
CA ARG A 611 -17.56 11.43 -18.97
C ARG A 611 -18.79 12.33 -19.04
N ARG A 612 -19.70 12.06 -19.97
CA ARG A 612 -20.91 12.87 -20.19
C ARG A 612 -22.18 12.21 -19.65
N THR A 613 -22.06 10.99 -19.12
CA THR A 613 -23.19 10.16 -18.72
C THR A 613 -23.22 9.97 -17.21
N ALA A 614 -24.40 10.12 -16.62
CA ALA A 614 -24.70 9.73 -15.24
C ALA A 614 -25.52 8.44 -15.20
N LEU A 615 -25.48 7.75 -14.06
CA LEU A 615 -26.36 6.63 -13.76
C LEU A 615 -27.49 7.06 -12.85
N PHE A 616 -28.69 6.56 -13.11
CA PHE A 616 -29.82 6.65 -12.21
C PHE A 616 -30.36 5.25 -11.96
N ILE A 617 -30.47 4.87 -10.69
CA ILE A 617 -31.01 3.59 -10.26
C ILE A 617 -32.12 3.89 -9.26
N PRO A 618 -33.40 3.68 -9.62
CA PRO A 618 -34.51 3.93 -8.71
C PRO A 618 -34.35 3.19 -7.38
N GLN A 619 -34.79 3.79 -6.28
CA GLN A 619 -34.78 3.17 -4.94
C GLN A 619 -35.74 1.98 -4.84
N SER A 620 -36.72 1.90 -5.74
CA SER A 620 -37.58 0.72 -5.90
C SER A 620 -36.82 -0.51 -6.40
N GLU A 621 -35.61 -0.36 -6.95
CA GLU A 621 -34.78 -1.45 -7.45
C GLU A 621 -34.09 -2.20 -6.32
N VAL A 622 -34.87 -3.00 -5.58
CA VAL A 622 -34.40 -3.78 -4.42
C VAL A 622 -33.22 -4.69 -4.76
N MET A 623 -33.09 -5.13 -6.02
CA MET A 623 -31.96 -5.94 -6.45
C MET A 623 -30.62 -5.19 -6.35
N TYR A 624 -30.60 -3.90 -6.67
CA TYR A 624 -29.37 -3.10 -6.54
C TYR A 624 -29.15 -2.65 -5.10
N TRP A 625 -30.18 -2.11 -4.45
CA TRP A 625 -30.04 -1.55 -3.10
C TRP A 625 -29.85 -2.62 -2.01
N GLY A 626 -30.27 -3.86 -2.27
CA GLY A 626 -30.03 -5.05 -1.44
C GLY A 626 -28.80 -5.88 -1.84
N ILE A 627 -27.92 -5.35 -2.69
CA ILE A 627 -26.80 -6.14 -3.24
C ILE A 627 -25.76 -6.54 -2.19
N LEU A 628 -25.61 -5.77 -1.11
CA LEU A 628 -24.75 -6.09 0.02
C LEU A 628 -25.54 -6.77 1.14
N ALA A 629 -24.99 -7.81 1.76
CA ALA A 629 -25.71 -8.64 2.75
C ALA A 629 -25.21 -8.49 4.19
N ARG A 630 -24.53 -7.39 4.51
CA ARG A 630 -23.84 -7.18 5.80
C ARG A 630 -24.48 -6.07 6.64
N PRO A 631 -24.19 -5.98 7.95
CA PRO A 631 -24.61 -4.83 8.76
C PRO A 631 -24.16 -3.49 8.15
N GLY A 632 -25.03 -2.49 8.18
CA GLY A 632 -24.80 -1.19 7.52
C GLY A 632 -24.75 -1.26 6.00
N ALA A 633 -25.21 -2.35 5.37
CA ALA A 633 -25.18 -2.52 3.92
C ALA A 633 -25.86 -1.38 3.16
N CYS A 634 -26.99 -0.86 3.66
CA CYS A 634 -27.73 0.22 2.99
C CYS A 634 -26.86 1.47 2.77
N THR A 635 -25.97 1.77 3.72
CA THR A 635 -25.08 2.93 3.69
C THR A 635 -24.03 2.82 2.58
N PHE A 636 -23.60 1.59 2.28
CA PHE A 636 -22.47 1.32 1.39
C PHE A 636 -22.88 0.76 0.02
N ALA A 637 -24.12 0.28 -0.13
CA ALA A 637 -24.68 -0.16 -1.40
C ALA A 637 -24.46 0.84 -2.55
N PRO A 638 -24.63 2.16 -2.36
CA PRO A 638 -24.45 3.08 -3.48
C PRO A 638 -23.02 3.19 -4.02
N PHE A 639 -21.98 2.72 -3.31
CA PHE A 639 -20.63 2.64 -3.89
C PHE A 639 -20.51 1.63 -5.02
N VAL A 640 -21.43 0.65 -5.12
CA VAL A 640 -21.33 -0.46 -6.09
C VAL A 640 -21.33 0.03 -7.53
N ALA A 641 -22.30 0.88 -7.92
CA ALA A 641 -22.36 1.33 -9.31
C ALA A 641 -21.14 2.20 -9.72
N PRO A 642 -20.73 3.24 -8.97
CA PRO A 642 -19.53 4.01 -9.30
C PRO A 642 -18.24 3.18 -9.25
N ALA A 643 -18.14 2.18 -8.35
CA ALA A 643 -16.98 1.29 -8.27
C ALA A 643 -16.86 0.37 -9.49
N ILE A 644 -17.97 -0.16 -10.00
CA ILE A 644 -17.97 -1.14 -11.09
C ILE A 644 -18.06 -0.45 -12.46
N ALA A 645 -19.06 0.41 -12.67
CA ALA A 645 -19.30 1.08 -13.95
C ALA A 645 -18.33 2.24 -14.22
N GLY A 646 -17.78 2.83 -13.17
CA GLY A 646 -16.92 4.00 -13.27
C GLY A 646 -17.64 5.24 -13.80
N MET A 647 -18.92 5.38 -13.46
CA MET A 647 -19.79 6.50 -13.77
C MET A 647 -20.37 7.08 -12.48
N ALA A 648 -20.58 8.39 -12.44
CA ALA A 648 -21.26 9.04 -11.31
C ALA A 648 -22.75 8.72 -11.32
N MET A 649 -23.34 8.60 -10.15
CA MET A 649 -24.79 8.47 -9.97
C MET A 649 -25.45 9.83 -9.78
N ILE A 650 -26.73 9.91 -10.11
CA ILE A 650 -27.64 10.97 -9.70
C ILE A 650 -28.59 10.38 -8.67
N ASP A 651 -28.80 11.09 -7.58
CA ASP A 651 -29.71 10.66 -6.51
C ASP A 651 -29.29 9.28 -5.94
N GLY A 652 -27.99 8.99 -5.87
CA GLY A 652 -27.49 7.71 -5.36
C GLY A 652 -27.25 7.69 -3.86
N MET A 653 -27.69 8.70 -3.10
CA MET A 653 -27.60 8.64 -1.62
C MET A 653 -28.50 7.52 -1.06
N PRO A 654 -28.10 6.86 0.05
CA PRO A 654 -28.92 5.84 0.70
C PRO A 654 -30.35 6.32 1.02
N ALA A 655 -31.31 5.40 1.01
CA ALA A 655 -32.70 5.67 1.33
C ALA A 655 -32.88 6.31 2.72
N VAL A 656 -33.98 7.05 2.90
CA VAL A 656 -34.36 7.61 4.21
C VAL A 656 -34.47 6.50 5.26
N GLY A 657 -33.96 6.76 6.45
CA GLY A 657 -33.91 5.78 7.55
C GLY A 657 -32.67 4.89 7.54
N CYS A 658 -31.85 4.92 6.49
CA CYS A 658 -30.52 4.30 6.53
C CYS A 658 -29.56 5.16 7.37
N GLU A 659 -28.86 4.54 8.32
CA GLU A 659 -27.84 5.20 9.12
C GLU A 659 -26.65 5.59 8.22
N LEU A 660 -26.39 6.90 8.10
CA LEU A 660 -25.31 7.39 7.26
C LEU A 660 -23.99 7.34 8.01
N SER A 661 -23.00 6.72 7.40
CA SER A 661 -21.63 6.78 7.90
C SER A 661 -21.08 8.19 7.69
N ARG A 662 -20.34 8.70 8.68
CA ARG A 662 -19.57 9.95 8.53
C ARG A 662 -18.30 9.74 7.70
N TYR A 663 -17.91 8.50 7.46
CA TYR A 663 -16.69 8.11 6.75
C TYR A 663 -16.92 7.96 5.25
N TYR A 664 -15.86 7.59 4.54
CA TYR A 664 -15.92 7.28 3.10
C TYR A 664 -16.45 8.45 2.26
N GLY A 665 -16.34 9.68 2.79
CA GLY A 665 -16.80 10.90 2.15
C GLY A 665 -18.32 11.04 2.02
N ILE A 666 -19.12 10.18 2.68
CA ILE A 666 -20.59 10.27 2.65
C ILE A 666 -21.09 11.60 3.24
N GLY A 667 -20.41 12.13 4.26
CA GLY A 667 -20.73 13.44 4.84
C GLY A 667 -20.53 14.63 3.90
N SER A 668 -19.94 14.44 2.71
CA SER A 668 -19.83 15.48 1.69
C SER A 668 -21.08 15.60 0.80
N TYR A 669 -22.09 14.76 1.02
CA TYR A 669 -23.35 14.76 0.28
C TYR A 669 -24.52 15.17 1.18
N ALA A 670 -25.55 15.79 0.59
CA ALA A 670 -26.77 16.08 1.32
C ALA A 670 -27.52 14.76 1.63
N PRO A 671 -27.92 14.52 2.90
CA PRO A 671 -28.72 13.34 3.23
C PRO A 671 -30.09 13.43 2.58
N ARG A 672 -30.69 12.28 2.24
CA ARG A 672 -32.08 12.24 1.79
C ARG A 672 -33.01 12.62 2.95
N THR A 673 -33.93 13.53 2.69
CA THR A 673 -34.93 14.00 3.66
C THR A 673 -36.32 13.39 3.43
N ARG A 674 -36.58 12.85 2.23
CA ARG A 674 -37.82 12.16 1.86
C ARG A 674 -37.55 10.95 0.96
N GLY A 675 -38.50 10.02 0.91
CA GLY A 675 -38.49 8.92 -0.04
C GLY A 675 -38.52 9.41 -1.49
N GLN A 676 -37.96 8.61 -2.39
CA GLN A 676 -38.02 8.86 -3.83
C GLN A 676 -39.44 8.60 -4.34
N THR A 677 -39.97 9.50 -5.18
CA THR A 677 -41.30 9.39 -5.80
C THR A 677 -41.17 9.23 -7.31
N ALA A 678 -42.26 8.88 -8.00
CA ALA A 678 -42.28 8.78 -9.46
C ALA A 678 -41.91 10.10 -10.16
N GLU A 679 -42.18 11.25 -9.52
CA GLU A 679 -41.78 12.58 -10.02
C GLU A 679 -40.26 12.76 -10.02
N ASP A 680 -39.52 12.08 -9.15
CA ASP A 680 -38.05 12.15 -9.14
C ASP A 680 -37.43 11.40 -10.32
N GLU A 681 -38.20 10.53 -10.98
CA GLU A 681 -37.75 9.64 -12.06
C GLU A 681 -38.03 10.20 -13.47
N VAL A 682 -38.77 11.31 -13.59
CA VAL A 682 -39.14 11.84 -14.91
C VAL A 682 -37.94 12.47 -15.62
N PRO A 683 -37.83 12.33 -16.97
CA PRO A 683 -36.66 12.78 -17.71
C PRO A 683 -36.24 14.25 -17.47
N PRO A 684 -37.14 15.25 -17.42
CA PRO A 684 -36.74 16.63 -17.14
C PRO A 684 -36.05 16.82 -15.79
N VAL A 685 -36.50 16.11 -14.75
CA VAL A 685 -35.92 16.19 -13.40
C VAL A 685 -34.53 15.54 -13.37
N LEU A 686 -34.40 14.36 -13.98
CA LEU A 686 -33.12 13.68 -14.09
C LEU A 686 -32.09 14.50 -14.89
N CYS A 687 -32.52 15.08 -16.02
CA CYS A 687 -31.66 15.96 -16.82
C CYS A 687 -31.27 17.24 -16.09
N ALA A 688 -32.19 17.87 -15.36
CA ALA A 688 -31.87 19.04 -14.55
C ALA A 688 -30.82 18.72 -13.46
N LYS A 689 -30.91 17.55 -12.82
CA LYS A 689 -29.90 17.08 -11.86
C LYS A 689 -28.56 16.79 -12.53
N ALA A 690 -28.56 16.12 -13.69
CA ALA A 690 -27.35 15.82 -14.47
C ALA A 690 -26.61 17.10 -14.91
N GLY A 691 -27.36 18.09 -15.41
CA GLY A 691 -26.84 19.36 -15.92
C GLY A 691 -26.08 20.17 -14.86
N ARG A 692 -26.46 20.07 -13.57
CA ARG A 692 -25.73 20.71 -12.45
C ARG A 692 -24.27 20.25 -12.34
N TYR A 693 -23.96 19.06 -12.85
CA TYR A 693 -22.62 18.48 -12.83
C TYR A 693 -21.95 18.48 -14.22
N GLY A 694 -22.53 19.18 -15.20
CA GLY A 694 -22.02 19.22 -16.57
C GLY A 694 -22.20 17.89 -17.34
N LEU A 695 -23.12 17.03 -16.89
CA LEU A 695 -23.46 15.78 -17.55
C LEU A 695 -24.69 16.01 -18.43
N ASN A 696 -24.67 15.48 -19.64
CA ASN A 696 -25.73 15.70 -20.63
C ASN A 696 -26.44 14.41 -21.04
N ARG A 697 -26.27 13.34 -20.27
CA ARG A 697 -26.93 12.06 -20.51
C ARG A 697 -27.17 11.33 -19.22
N VAL A 698 -28.33 10.69 -19.09
CA VAL A 698 -28.67 9.83 -17.95
C VAL A 698 -29.02 8.44 -18.45
N LEU A 699 -28.45 7.41 -17.82
CA LEU A 699 -28.86 6.02 -18.02
C LEU A 699 -29.70 5.59 -16.82
N VAL A 700 -30.99 5.38 -17.06
CA VAL A 700 -31.91 4.80 -16.09
C VAL A 700 -31.80 3.29 -16.18
N LEU A 701 -31.46 2.66 -15.06
CA LEU A 701 -31.25 1.23 -14.92
C LEU A 701 -32.39 0.64 -14.08
N ARG A 702 -33.20 -0.25 -14.66
CA ARG A 702 -34.24 -1.00 -13.93
C ARG A 702 -34.00 -2.49 -14.04
N PHE A 703 -34.24 -3.24 -12.97
CA PHE A 703 -34.01 -4.67 -12.87
C PHE A 703 -35.38 -5.37 -12.69
N VAL A 704 -35.93 -5.85 -13.81
CA VAL A 704 -37.34 -6.26 -13.92
C VAL A 704 -37.58 -7.64 -13.31
N ASP A 705 -36.66 -8.58 -13.54
CA ASP A 705 -36.68 -9.96 -13.00
C ASP A 705 -35.24 -10.49 -12.87
N ALA A 706 -35.05 -11.66 -12.24
CA ALA A 706 -33.77 -12.34 -12.03
C ALA A 706 -33.03 -12.67 -13.36
N GLY A 707 -32.47 -11.65 -14.00
CA GLY A 707 -31.77 -11.74 -15.28
C GLY A 707 -32.08 -10.63 -16.28
N LEU A 708 -33.21 -9.92 -16.16
CA LEU A 708 -33.64 -8.92 -17.14
C LEU A 708 -33.44 -7.50 -16.59
N MET A 709 -32.63 -6.73 -17.31
CA MET A 709 -32.39 -5.32 -17.04
C MET A 709 -32.86 -4.49 -18.22
N THR A 710 -33.61 -3.42 -17.95
CA THR A 710 -33.89 -2.39 -18.96
C THR A 710 -32.96 -1.20 -18.74
N ARG A 711 -32.37 -0.73 -19.85
CA ARG A 711 -31.53 0.46 -19.89
C ARG A 711 -32.22 1.49 -20.77
N GLN A 712 -32.67 2.58 -20.16
CA GLN A 712 -33.21 3.73 -20.88
C GLN A 712 -32.17 4.85 -20.88
N ALA A 713 -31.77 5.28 -22.07
CA ALA A 713 -30.92 6.46 -22.24
C ALA A 713 -31.79 7.71 -22.41
N ILE A 714 -31.51 8.73 -21.62
CA ILE A 714 -32.13 10.06 -21.70
C ILE A 714 -31.03 11.03 -22.12
N GLU A 715 -31.19 11.68 -23.26
CA GLU A 715 -30.31 12.77 -23.69
C GLU A 715 -30.80 14.08 -23.07
N CYS A 716 -29.84 14.82 -22.53
CA CYS A 716 -29.98 16.16 -21.97
C CYS A 716 -29.01 17.09 -22.75
#